data_AF-A0A2N9NMS6-F1
#
_entry.id   AF-A0A2N9NMS6-F1
#
_cell.length_a   1.000
_cell.length_b   1.000
_cell.length_c   1.000
_cell.angle_alpha   90.00
_cell.angle_beta   90.00
_cell.angle_gamma   90.00
#
_symmetry.space_group_name_H-M   'P 1'
#
loop_
_entity.id
_entity.type
_entity.pdbx_description
1 polymer ?
#
loop_
_entity_poly.entity_id
_entity_poly.type
_entity_poly.pdbx_seq_one_letter_code
_entity_poly.pdbx_strand_id
1 'polypeptide(L)'
;MKRHPLLLLVVAVLLARNALAAEPTPPGNPMFWAWAANPPMGWNSWDCFATTVTEEQAKAQADYMAEHLARYGWQYLVVDIQWYEPEAKSFEYRKGARLNMDEFGRLWPATNRFPSSRNGVGFAALSEYVHRKGLKFGVHLLRGIPRQAVALNTPIKGTSHLAAQIADTNSTCAWNTDMFGVDMTRAGAQDYYNSVFELFAAWGVDFVKVDDIARPYHQSEIEGIRRAIDHAGRPMVLSLSPGETPLAKGDHVSTHANMWRVSDDFWDKWSLLLEQFDRLQKWTPYRGPGHFPDADMLPLGVTGMGRRTHFTKDEQYTLMSLWAMARSPLIFGGDLTRMDAFTLSLLTNREVIALDQNSTGNREIFNQDGLIGWAAEVPGSADKYVALFNTRDARTNETGVRVPVRFAELGLGHNCRVRDLWKQKDLGPSENEFAPEINWHGTGLYRISGTNSKPEFNDPKRKQKIESVLPGLDSLFDHFAKTEHIPGLVYGVLLDGKLFHSRAFGFANLQQKIPAAPDTVFRIASMTKSFVSLAVFKLRDDGKLSLDDPVEKYLSEFPKVQPPTSDSPRVTVRNLMTMTTGLPEDNPWGDRQLAISQEALKKFVSGGLSFSNPTGQQYEYSNLGFVLLGQVVSSASGIPFQKYITTNILGPLGMTNTHWEFAEIAADKLALGYRWEHGVWALEPMLHDGEGAACGGLITTLDDFAKYVQFHLDAWPARDDPDFGPVRRATVREMQKPFVFSRMAPKGTLLDGVTPNPSISFYGYGLGWSIDSRQIVTLAHSGGLPGFGSHYRFLPDYGVGVIAFANRTYAPAGPPCNKAIDILLEHGGIQPRAIVVSSILETRARQLGELLGSWDSGLCDNILAENFFLDKSREDWVKASKEALAKAGKIKSVGPVNPENQLRGTFAMRGARGRVDVHFTLTPEKIPKVQELDLNFVPKSRFPR
;
A
#
# COMPACT_ATOMS: atom_id res chain seq x y z
N MET A 1 61.40 -42.44 27.64
CA MET A 1 60.49 -43.00 26.62
C MET A 1 59.54 -41.90 26.15
N LYS A 2 59.67 -41.50 24.87
CA LYS A 2 58.70 -40.87 23.94
C LYS A 2 57.82 -39.70 24.45
N ARG A 3 57.72 -38.51 23.84
CA ARG A 3 58.26 -37.83 22.64
C ARG A 3 58.06 -36.29 22.84
N HIS A 4 58.71 -35.50 21.98
CA HIS A 4 59.16 -34.11 22.10
C HIS A 4 58.12 -32.95 22.01
N PRO A 5 58.57 -31.69 22.33
CA PRO A 5 57.78 -30.45 22.42
C PRO A 5 57.92 -29.55 21.15
N LEU A 6 57.49 -28.28 21.24
CA LEU A 6 57.58 -27.12 20.31
C LEU A 6 56.31 -26.78 19.51
N LEU A 7 55.66 -25.67 19.88
CA LEU A 7 55.28 -24.62 18.91
C LEU A 7 55.16 -23.26 19.62
N LEU A 8 56.29 -22.58 19.73
CA LEU A 8 56.41 -21.17 20.11
C LEU A 8 57.47 -20.58 19.18
N LEU A 9 57.06 -20.31 17.93
CA LEU A 9 57.83 -19.53 16.95
C LEU A 9 56.88 -19.03 15.86
N VAL A 10 57.14 -17.81 15.39
CA VAL A 10 56.45 -17.04 14.33
C VAL A 10 55.28 -16.17 14.81
N VAL A 11 55.61 -15.18 15.64
CA VAL A 11 54.83 -13.94 15.90
C VAL A 11 55.39 -12.74 15.11
N ALA A 12 56.31 -12.91 14.13
CA ALA A 12 57.04 -11.74 13.59
C ALA A 12 57.37 -11.71 12.09
N VAL A 13 56.73 -12.49 11.21
CA VAL A 13 56.87 -12.30 9.75
C VAL A 13 55.54 -12.59 9.02
N LEU A 14 54.65 -11.60 9.00
CA LEU A 14 53.59 -11.43 7.99
C LEU A 14 53.02 -9.99 8.01
N LEU A 15 53.88 -9.02 8.36
CA LEU A 15 53.63 -7.58 8.22
C LEU A 15 54.43 -7.08 7.01
N ALA A 16 53.92 -7.32 5.80
CA ALA A 16 54.11 -6.51 4.59
C ALA A 16 53.66 -7.32 3.35
N ARG A 17 52.86 -6.67 2.49
CA ARG A 17 52.27 -7.17 1.23
C ARG A 17 51.00 -8.02 1.36
N ASN A 18 49.88 -7.33 1.54
CA ASN A 18 48.78 -7.32 0.56
C ASN A 18 47.82 -6.17 0.90
N ALA A 19 48.18 -4.96 0.46
CA ALA A 19 47.18 -3.94 0.18
C ALA A 19 46.48 -4.36 -1.12
N LEU A 20 45.59 -5.34 -1.01
CA LEU A 20 44.51 -5.48 -1.98
C LEU A 20 43.55 -4.35 -1.64
N ALA A 21 43.40 -3.41 -2.58
CA ALA A 21 42.36 -2.42 -2.53
C ALA A 21 41.05 -3.12 -2.14
N ALA A 22 40.42 -2.65 -1.06
CA ALA A 22 39.03 -3.01 -0.83
C ALA A 22 38.28 -2.67 -2.12
N GLU A 23 37.67 -3.68 -2.75
CA GLU A 23 36.72 -3.40 -3.81
C GLU A 23 35.70 -2.40 -3.25
N PRO A 24 35.39 -1.31 -3.97
CA PRO A 24 34.40 -0.37 -3.50
C PRO A 24 33.11 -1.16 -3.29
N THR A 25 32.61 -1.13 -2.06
CA THR A 25 31.23 -1.49 -1.76
C THR A 25 30.35 -0.79 -2.79
N PRO A 26 29.36 -1.44 -3.42
CA PRO A 26 28.49 -0.75 -4.36
C PRO A 26 27.96 0.51 -3.67
N PRO A 27 28.09 1.71 -4.26
CA PRO A 27 27.60 2.91 -3.61
C PRO A 27 26.12 2.70 -3.29
N GLY A 28 25.75 2.89 -2.02
CA GLY A 28 24.35 2.88 -1.63
C GLY A 28 23.56 3.88 -2.48
N ASN A 29 22.29 3.58 -2.74
CA ASN A 29 21.41 4.43 -3.53
C ASN A 29 21.47 5.90 -3.06
N PRO A 30 21.60 6.89 -3.98
CA PRO A 30 21.60 8.30 -3.63
C PRO A 30 20.39 8.72 -2.79
N MET A 31 20.61 9.46 -1.70
CA MET A 31 19.54 9.89 -0.79
C MET A 31 18.42 10.68 -1.49
N PHE A 32 18.75 11.46 -2.52
CA PHE A 32 17.78 12.30 -3.23
C PHE A 32 16.77 11.50 -4.06
N TRP A 33 17.01 10.20 -4.31
CA TRP A 33 16.03 9.32 -4.93
C TRP A 33 14.73 9.22 -4.11
N ALA A 34 14.82 9.31 -2.79
CA ALA A 34 13.65 9.27 -1.91
C ALA A 34 12.73 10.50 -2.06
N TRP A 35 13.23 11.61 -2.61
CA TRP A 35 12.44 12.84 -2.78
C TRP A 35 11.44 12.73 -3.93
N ALA A 36 11.68 11.80 -4.86
CA ALA A 36 10.79 11.43 -5.95
C ALA A 36 10.70 9.91 -6.06
N ALA A 37 10.22 9.21 -5.03
CA ALA A 37 10.09 7.76 -5.06
C ALA A 37 9.21 7.26 -6.25
N ASN A 38 8.26 8.09 -6.69
CA ASN A 38 7.42 7.89 -7.87
C ASN A 38 7.59 9.06 -8.85
N PRO A 39 7.23 8.91 -10.15
CA PRO A 39 7.33 9.98 -11.13
C PRO A 39 6.60 11.24 -10.64
N PRO A 40 7.25 12.43 -10.68
CA PRO A 40 6.59 13.67 -10.31
C PRO A 40 5.29 13.93 -11.11
N MET A 41 4.23 14.33 -10.40
CA MET A 41 2.96 14.74 -10.99
C MET A 41 2.69 16.22 -10.67
N GLY A 42 2.40 17.04 -11.67
CA GLY A 42 2.29 18.48 -11.47
C GLY A 42 1.77 19.27 -12.67
N TRP A 43 2.00 20.56 -12.62
CA TRP A 43 1.66 21.56 -13.63
C TRP A 43 2.87 22.43 -13.92
N ASN A 44 3.02 22.85 -15.17
CA ASN A 44 4.06 23.77 -15.60
C ASN A 44 3.48 24.85 -16.52
N SER A 45 3.96 26.09 -16.36
CA SER A 45 3.41 27.26 -17.06
C SER A 45 3.77 27.41 -18.54
N TRP A 46 4.73 26.63 -19.07
CA TRP A 46 5.29 26.87 -20.41
C TRP A 46 4.25 26.76 -21.53
N ASP A 47 3.54 25.63 -21.65
CA ASP A 47 2.67 25.41 -22.81
C ASP A 47 1.50 26.40 -22.87
N CYS A 48 1.00 26.88 -21.72
CA CYS A 48 -0.14 27.78 -21.66
C CYS A 48 0.23 29.27 -21.57
N PHE A 49 1.32 29.63 -20.87
CA PHE A 49 1.70 31.02 -20.61
C PHE A 49 3.09 31.41 -21.16
N ALA A 50 3.83 30.47 -21.77
CA ALA A 50 5.18 30.70 -22.24
C ALA A 50 6.06 31.35 -21.15
N THR A 51 6.75 32.44 -21.50
CA THR A 51 7.59 33.24 -20.57
C THR A 51 6.80 34.19 -19.67
N THR A 52 5.46 34.26 -19.77
CA THR A 52 4.67 35.43 -19.33
C THR A 52 3.87 35.26 -18.05
N VAL A 53 3.86 34.07 -17.44
CA VAL A 53 3.01 33.76 -16.27
C VAL A 53 3.15 34.83 -15.17
N THR A 54 2.01 35.21 -14.58
CA THR A 54 1.93 36.14 -13.43
C THR A 54 1.65 35.41 -12.13
N GLU A 55 1.84 36.07 -11.00
CA GLU A 55 1.53 35.50 -9.68
C GLU A 55 0.04 35.17 -9.51
N GLU A 56 -0.84 36.04 -10.02
CA GLU A 56 -2.29 35.81 -9.99
C GLU A 56 -2.66 34.56 -10.78
N GLN A 57 -2.10 34.40 -11.98
CA GLN A 57 -2.29 33.19 -12.79
C GLN A 57 -1.74 31.96 -12.05
N ALA A 58 -0.51 32.01 -11.54
CA ALA A 58 0.08 30.89 -10.80
C ALA A 58 -0.77 30.46 -9.59
N LYS A 59 -1.32 31.43 -8.84
CA LYS A 59 -2.25 31.16 -7.73
C LYS A 59 -3.54 30.50 -8.20
N ALA A 60 -4.12 30.97 -9.29
CA ALA A 60 -5.33 30.37 -9.86
C ALA A 60 -5.12 28.91 -10.31
N GLN A 61 -3.95 28.60 -10.88
CA GLN A 61 -3.58 27.22 -11.23
C GLN A 61 -3.39 26.35 -9.97
N ALA A 62 -2.76 26.90 -8.93
CA ALA A 62 -2.58 26.22 -7.65
C ALA A 62 -3.93 25.93 -6.96
N ASP A 63 -4.84 26.90 -6.97
CA ASP A 63 -6.19 26.75 -6.41
C ASP A 63 -6.96 25.64 -7.12
N TYR A 64 -6.95 25.65 -8.46
CA TYR A 64 -7.61 24.60 -9.25
C TYR A 64 -7.00 23.22 -8.97
N MET A 65 -5.67 23.11 -8.94
CA MET A 65 -5.00 21.83 -8.67
C MET A 65 -5.33 21.32 -7.27
N ALA A 66 -5.30 22.18 -6.25
CA ALA A 66 -5.62 21.82 -4.87
C ALA A 66 -7.07 21.31 -4.74
N GLU A 67 -8.02 21.98 -5.40
CA GLU A 67 -9.44 21.63 -5.33
C GLU A 67 -9.77 20.33 -6.09
N HIS A 68 -9.17 20.13 -7.27
CA HIS A 68 -9.64 19.09 -8.20
C HIS A 68 -8.68 17.93 -8.40
N LEU A 69 -7.37 18.15 -8.27
CA LEU A 69 -6.34 17.20 -8.71
C LEU A 69 -5.48 16.65 -7.57
N ALA A 70 -5.27 17.39 -6.48
CA ALA A 70 -4.37 17.00 -5.38
C ALA A 70 -4.70 15.63 -4.78
N ARG A 71 -6.00 15.31 -4.63
CA ARG A 71 -6.49 14.00 -4.14
C ARG A 71 -6.17 12.80 -5.04
N TYR A 72 -5.59 13.05 -6.22
CA TYR A 72 -5.14 12.05 -7.18
C TYR A 72 -3.61 12.02 -7.32
N GLY A 73 -2.86 12.84 -6.56
CA GLY A 73 -1.39 12.82 -6.51
C GLY A 73 -0.68 13.98 -7.20
N TRP A 74 -1.41 14.82 -7.95
CA TRP A 74 -0.89 16.04 -8.58
C TRP A 74 -0.47 17.05 -7.51
N GLN A 75 0.80 17.43 -7.46
CA GLN A 75 1.32 18.18 -6.32
C GLN A 75 2.33 19.27 -6.67
N TYR A 76 3.01 19.23 -7.83
CA TYR A 76 4.01 20.26 -8.17
C TYR A 76 3.37 21.39 -8.99
N LEU A 77 3.50 22.64 -8.53
CA LEU A 77 3.22 23.84 -9.32
C LEU A 77 4.55 24.47 -9.76
N VAL A 78 4.88 24.39 -11.04
CA VAL A 78 6.17 24.86 -11.58
C VAL A 78 5.99 26.15 -12.38
N VAL A 79 6.64 27.22 -11.92
CA VAL A 79 6.79 28.47 -12.69
C VAL A 79 7.97 28.32 -13.64
N ASP A 80 7.68 28.26 -14.94
CA ASP A 80 8.69 28.01 -15.98
C ASP A 80 9.51 29.28 -16.32
N ILE A 81 10.33 29.20 -17.37
CA ILE A 81 11.45 30.09 -17.67
C ILE A 81 11.10 31.59 -17.68
N GLN A 82 12.12 32.40 -17.40
CA GLN A 82 12.09 33.86 -17.47
C GLN A 82 11.09 34.54 -16.52
N TRP A 83 10.79 33.93 -15.38
CA TRP A 83 10.11 34.62 -14.26
C TRP A 83 10.86 35.88 -13.76
N TYR A 84 12.15 35.99 -14.09
CA TYR A 84 13.03 37.13 -13.80
C TYR A 84 13.07 38.20 -14.91
N GLU A 85 12.47 37.97 -16.08
CA GLU A 85 12.38 38.97 -17.16
C GLU A 85 11.06 39.77 -17.05
N PRO A 86 11.10 41.07 -16.71
CA PRO A 86 9.89 41.87 -16.48
C PRO A 86 9.08 42.17 -17.74
N GLU A 87 9.70 42.10 -18.92
CA GLU A 87 9.09 42.52 -20.18
C GLU A 87 8.89 41.36 -21.17
N ALA A 88 8.85 40.12 -20.65
CA ALA A 88 8.57 38.91 -21.41
C ALA A 88 7.11 38.90 -21.93
N LYS A 89 6.88 38.44 -23.16
CA LYS A 89 5.58 38.58 -23.85
C LYS A 89 5.06 37.35 -24.61
N SER A 90 5.90 36.35 -24.87
CA SER A 90 5.51 35.21 -25.72
C SER A 90 6.46 34.02 -25.55
N PHE A 91 6.45 33.07 -26.49
CA PHE A 91 7.46 32.02 -26.60
C PHE A 91 8.83 32.53 -27.06
N GLU A 92 8.92 33.76 -27.57
CA GLU A 92 10.18 34.36 -28.01
C GLU A 92 10.93 35.04 -26.87
N TYR A 93 12.22 34.70 -26.74
CA TYR A 93 13.15 35.33 -25.81
C TYR A 93 13.69 36.65 -26.36
N ARG A 94 13.72 37.68 -25.54
CA ARG A 94 14.27 38.97 -25.94
C ARG A 94 15.79 39.02 -25.79
N LYS A 95 16.47 39.29 -26.89
CA LYS A 95 17.92 39.48 -26.89
C LYS A 95 18.30 40.73 -26.09
N GLY A 96 19.24 40.58 -25.15
CA GLY A 96 19.74 41.69 -24.34
C GLY A 96 18.72 42.23 -23.33
N ALA A 97 17.79 41.41 -22.87
CA ALA A 97 16.85 41.78 -21.83
C ALA A 97 17.57 42.20 -20.55
N ARG A 98 17.06 43.25 -19.89
CA ARG A 98 17.49 43.62 -18.55
C ARG A 98 16.80 42.70 -17.54
N LEU A 99 17.58 41.82 -16.92
CA LEU A 99 17.05 40.81 -16.00
C LEU A 99 16.95 41.39 -14.59
N ASN A 100 15.90 40.99 -13.88
CA ASN A 100 15.78 41.31 -12.47
C ASN A 100 16.70 40.39 -11.66
N MET A 101 17.56 40.97 -10.82
CA MET A 101 18.71 40.29 -10.21
C MET A 101 19.07 40.97 -8.88
N ASP A 102 19.52 40.20 -7.90
CA ASP A 102 20.02 40.75 -6.63
C ASP A 102 21.48 41.22 -6.72
N GLU A 103 22.01 41.75 -5.62
CA GLU A 103 23.37 42.28 -5.52
C GLU A 103 24.47 41.21 -5.65
N PHE A 104 24.12 39.93 -5.55
CA PHE A 104 25.06 38.79 -5.64
C PHE A 104 25.04 38.11 -7.01
N GLY A 105 24.36 38.71 -7.99
CA GLY A 105 24.27 38.16 -9.33
C GLY A 105 23.26 37.02 -9.49
N ARG A 106 22.35 36.82 -8.51
CA ARG A 106 21.32 35.78 -8.55
C ARG A 106 20.02 36.35 -9.13
N LEU A 107 19.36 35.62 -10.02
CA LEU A 107 18.11 36.06 -10.66
C LEU A 107 16.98 36.22 -9.64
N TRP A 108 16.14 37.24 -9.83
CA TRP A 108 15.09 37.64 -8.90
C TRP A 108 13.72 37.78 -9.59
N PRO A 109 12.58 37.39 -8.98
CA PRO A 109 11.29 37.45 -9.65
C PRO A 109 10.89 38.86 -10.05
N ALA A 110 10.49 39.04 -11.30
CA ALA A 110 10.10 40.33 -11.84
C ALA A 110 8.87 40.88 -11.08
N THR A 111 9.08 41.94 -10.30
CA THR A 111 8.09 42.45 -9.32
C THR A 111 6.81 43.04 -9.94
N ASN A 112 6.81 43.32 -11.25
CA ASN A 112 5.61 43.69 -12.00
C ASN A 112 4.72 42.48 -12.30
N ARG A 113 5.29 41.28 -12.42
CA ARG A 113 4.57 40.01 -12.66
C ARG A 113 4.31 39.24 -11.37
N PHE A 114 5.21 39.38 -10.41
CA PHE A 114 5.13 38.78 -9.08
C PHE A 114 5.19 39.85 -7.98
N PRO A 115 4.10 40.61 -7.75
CA PRO A 115 4.08 41.68 -6.77
C PRO A 115 4.45 41.25 -5.34
N SER A 116 4.21 39.99 -4.95
CA SER A 116 4.60 39.48 -3.63
C SER A 116 6.10 39.33 -3.46
N SER A 117 6.90 39.40 -4.53
CA SER A 117 8.37 39.28 -4.47
C SER A 117 9.08 40.57 -4.04
N ARG A 118 8.32 41.65 -3.83
CA ARG A 118 8.81 42.94 -3.32
C ARG A 118 9.40 42.78 -1.91
N ASN A 119 10.18 43.77 -1.47
CA ASN A 119 10.77 43.82 -0.12
C ASN A 119 11.72 42.66 0.21
N GLY A 120 12.40 42.08 -0.78
CA GLY A 120 13.48 41.11 -0.54
C GLY A 120 13.04 39.69 -0.18
N VAL A 121 11.76 39.34 -0.34
CA VAL A 121 11.26 37.97 -0.03
C VAL A 121 11.20 37.02 -1.22
N GLY A 122 11.34 37.53 -2.45
CA GLY A 122 11.41 36.72 -3.67
C GLY A 122 10.19 35.81 -3.83
N PHE A 123 10.38 34.53 -4.11
CA PHE A 123 9.26 33.59 -4.23
C PHE A 123 8.70 33.06 -2.91
N ALA A 124 9.26 33.41 -1.75
CA ALA A 124 8.84 32.85 -0.47
C ALA A 124 7.33 32.97 -0.23
N ALA A 125 6.73 34.13 -0.54
CA ALA A 125 5.30 34.36 -0.35
C ALA A 125 4.40 33.52 -1.28
N LEU A 126 4.82 33.33 -2.55
CA LEU A 126 4.08 32.48 -3.50
C LEU A 126 4.25 31.00 -3.15
N SER A 127 5.45 30.58 -2.80
CA SER A 127 5.75 29.23 -2.35
C SER A 127 4.94 28.87 -1.10
N GLU A 128 4.91 29.75 -0.09
CA GLU A 128 4.10 29.56 1.12
C GLU A 128 2.59 29.48 0.80
N TYR A 129 2.12 30.25 -0.18
CA TYR A 129 0.73 30.12 -0.67
C TYR A 129 0.45 28.73 -1.21
N VAL A 130 1.34 28.20 -2.05
CA VAL A 130 1.24 26.86 -2.64
C VAL A 130 1.33 25.78 -1.56
N HIS A 131 2.24 25.90 -0.59
CA HIS A 131 2.38 24.97 0.53
C HIS A 131 1.15 24.93 1.43
N ARG A 132 0.52 26.09 1.73
CA ARG A 132 -0.72 26.14 2.50
C ARG A 132 -1.89 25.41 1.84
N LYS A 133 -1.81 25.17 0.52
CA LYS A 133 -2.78 24.36 -0.24
C LYS A 133 -2.45 22.87 -0.25
N GLY A 134 -1.38 22.46 0.44
CA GLY A 134 -0.89 21.07 0.44
C GLY A 134 -0.15 20.68 -0.84
N LEU A 135 0.25 21.66 -1.66
CA LEU A 135 1.02 21.47 -2.89
C LEU A 135 2.51 21.77 -2.66
N LYS A 136 3.33 21.54 -3.68
CA LYS A 136 4.77 21.79 -3.74
C LYS A 136 5.08 22.83 -4.81
N PHE A 137 6.05 23.70 -4.55
CA PHE A 137 6.39 24.80 -5.44
C PHE A 137 7.67 24.51 -6.22
N GLY A 138 7.66 24.77 -7.52
CA GLY A 138 8.81 24.58 -8.40
C GLY A 138 9.13 25.81 -9.23
N VAL A 139 10.40 25.94 -9.60
CA VAL A 139 10.88 27.00 -10.47
C VAL A 139 11.77 26.45 -11.57
N HIS A 140 11.77 27.14 -12.70
CA HIS A 140 12.75 26.95 -13.75
C HIS A 140 14.05 27.74 -13.45
N LEU A 141 15.19 27.20 -13.87
CA LEU A 141 16.47 27.88 -13.88
C LEU A 141 17.17 27.62 -15.23
N LEU A 142 17.68 28.67 -15.87
CA LEU A 142 18.60 28.48 -17.00
C LEU A 142 20.02 28.24 -16.46
N ARG A 143 20.74 27.24 -16.99
CA ARG A 143 22.12 26.91 -16.59
C ARG A 143 23.02 28.16 -16.58
N GLY A 144 23.86 28.22 -15.55
CA GLY A 144 24.99 29.15 -15.50
C GLY A 144 24.75 30.43 -14.69
N ILE A 145 25.39 31.52 -15.11
CA ILE A 145 25.41 32.83 -14.44
C ILE A 145 24.94 33.94 -15.40
N PRO A 146 24.15 34.95 -14.94
CA PRO A 146 23.64 35.98 -15.84
C PRO A 146 24.76 36.75 -16.53
N ARG A 147 24.63 36.98 -17.84
CA ARG A 147 25.58 37.85 -18.58
C ARG A 147 25.63 39.25 -17.98
N GLN A 148 24.50 39.71 -17.42
CA GLN A 148 24.40 40.96 -16.67
C GLN A 148 25.26 40.96 -15.40
N ALA A 149 25.29 39.86 -14.63
CA ALA A 149 26.15 39.72 -13.45
C ALA A 149 27.63 39.77 -13.82
N VAL A 150 28.00 39.12 -14.93
CA VAL A 150 29.37 39.13 -15.46
C VAL A 150 29.78 40.53 -15.92
N ALA A 151 28.92 41.24 -16.65
CA ALA A 151 29.19 42.59 -17.12
C ALA A 151 29.31 43.61 -15.97
N LEU A 152 28.49 43.46 -14.92
CA LEU A 152 28.56 44.28 -13.71
C LEU A 152 29.62 43.78 -12.71
N ASN A 153 30.20 42.62 -12.99
CA ASN A 153 31.15 41.91 -12.14
C ASN A 153 30.72 41.82 -10.67
N THR A 154 29.48 41.41 -10.44
CA THR A 154 28.87 41.36 -9.09
C THR A 154 29.62 40.39 -8.17
N PRO A 155 29.62 40.63 -6.84
CA PRO A 155 30.20 39.70 -5.88
C PRO A 155 29.43 38.38 -5.81
N ILE A 156 30.13 37.28 -5.51
CA ILE A 156 29.51 35.99 -5.19
C ILE A 156 29.29 35.91 -3.68
N LYS A 157 28.04 35.71 -3.26
CA LYS A 157 27.65 35.68 -1.84
C LYS A 157 28.54 34.74 -1.03
N GLY A 158 29.03 35.22 0.12
CA GLY A 158 29.82 34.43 1.05
C GLY A 158 31.30 34.24 0.66
N THR A 159 31.77 34.88 -0.43
CA THR A 159 33.15 34.74 -0.91
C THR A 159 33.77 36.09 -1.27
N SER A 160 35.08 36.11 -1.53
CA SER A 160 35.77 37.24 -2.15
C SER A 160 35.80 37.19 -3.69
N HIS A 161 35.14 36.19 -4.29
CA HIS A 161 35.13 35.98 -5.73
C HIS A 161 34.03 36.82 -6.41
N LEU A 162 34.25 37.12 -7.70
CA LEU A 162 33.35 37.94 -8.52
C LEU A 162 32.83 37.14 -9.73
N ALA A 163 31.65 37.52 -10.24
CA ALA A 163 30.96 36.83 -11.32
C ALA A 163 31.84 36.60 -12.58
N ALA A 164 32.65 37.59 -12.99
CA ALA A 164 33.50 37.45 -14.18
C ALA A 164 34.66 36.45 -14.00
N GLN A 165 35.02 36.08 -12.77
CA GLN A 165 36.10 35.13 -12.49
C GLN A 165 35.69 33.67 -12.69
N ILE A 166 34.39 33.37 -12.63
CA ILE A 166 33.84 32.01 -12.70
C ILE A 166 33.06 31.76 -14.00
N ALA A 167 32.79 32.79 -14.79
CA ALA A 167 32.02 32.66 -16.02
C ALA A 167 32.86 32.06 -17.16
N ASP A 168 32.34 31.03 -17.81
CA ASP A 168 32.82 30.56 -19.10
C ASP A 168 32.09 31.32 -20.21
N THR A 169 32.72 32.39 -20.70
CA THR A 169 32.14 33.23 -21.75
C THR A 169 32.05 32.55 -23.13
N ASN A 170 32.69 31.38 -23.32
CA ASN A 170 32.54 30.57 -24.52
C ASN A 170 31.39 29.56 -24.40
N SER A 171 30.90 29.32 -23.18
CA SER A 171 29.76 28.46 -22.92
C SER A 171 28.48 29.27 -22.91
N THR A 172 27.65 29.13 -23.95
CA THR A 172 26.41 29.89 -24.12
C THR A 172 25.25 28.98 -24.52
N CYS A 173 24.03 29.39 -24.19
CA CYS A 173 22.82 28.77 -24.70
C CYS A 173 22.56 29.25 -26.14
N ALA A 174 22.24 28.33 -27.05
CA ALA A 174 22.01 28.64 -28.46
C ALA A 174 20.68 29.35 -28.72
N TRP A 175 19.69 29.14 -27.83
CA TRP A 175 18.30 29.58 -28.01
C TRP A 175 17.87 30.67 -27.01
N ASN A 176 18.67 30.95 -25.98
CA ASN A 176 18.42 32.02 -25.00
C ASN A 176 19.73 32.80 -24.69
N THR A 177 19.63 34.12 -24.46
CA THR A 177 20.81 35.01 -24.29
C THR A 177 21.11 35.44 -22.84
N ASP A 178 20.40 34.90 -21.86
CA ASP A 178 20.39 35.42 -20.48
C ASP A 178 21.69 35.09 -19.73
N MET A 179 22.28 33.92 -20.00
CA MET A 179 23.36 33.34 -19.19
C MET A 179 24.64 33.06 -19.99
N PHE A 180 25.76 33.03 -19.27
CA PHE A 180 26.98 32.28 -19.63
C PHE A 180 27.05 31.02 -18.77
N GLY A 181 27.75 29.99 -19.23
CA GLY A 181 28.08 28.84 -18.39
C GLY A 181 28.99 29.21 -17.22
N VAL A 182 29.00 28.39 -16.18
CA VAL A 182 29.94 28.52 -15.06
C VAL A 182 31.10 27.53 -15.25
N ASP A 183 32.33 28.05 -15.27
CA ASP A 183 33.54 27.25 -15.27
C ASP A 183 33.74 26.61 -13.89
N MET A 184 33.23 25.38 -13.74
CA MET A 184 33.28 24.62 -12.49
C MET A 184 34.69 24.29 -12.00
N THR A 185 35.75 24.61 -12.77
CA THR A 185 37.15 24.47 -12.33
C THR A 185 37.65 25.69 -11.54
N ARG A 186 36.91 26.81 -11.53
CA ARG A 186 37.29 28.06 -10.87
C ARG A 186 36.88 28.07 -9.40
N ALA A 187 37.74 28.65 -8.56
CA ALA A 187 37.38 28.99 -7.18
C ALA A 187 36.21 29.98 -7.17
N GLY A 188 35.20 29.74 -6.33
CA GLY A 188 33.94 30.50 -6.31
C GLY A 188 32.81 29.92 -7.18
N ALA A 189 33.08 29.01 -8.12
CA ALA A 189 32.07 28.46 -9.02
C ALA A 189 31.01 27.63 -8.27
N GLN A 190 31.44 26.73 -7.38
CA GLN A 190 30.53 25.96 -6.54
C GLN A 190 29.80 26.86 -5.54
N ASP A 191 30.47 27.88 -5.00
CA ASP A 191 29.86 28.82 -4.05
C ASP A 191 28.73 29.63 -4.69
N TYR A 192 28.87 29.99 -5.97
CA TYR A 192 27.79 30.64 -6.72
C TYR A 192 26.56 29.72 -6.81
N TYR A 193 26.71 28.46 -7.25
CA TYR A 193 25.59 27.52 -7.28
C TYR A 193 25.02 27.27 -5.89
N ASN A 194 25.86 27.08 -4.85
CA ASN A 194 25.40 26.95 -3.46
C ASN A 194 24.52 28.15 -3.07
N SER A 195 24.95 29.37 -3.39
CA SER A 195 24.20 30.59 -3.06
C SER A 195 22.86 30.72 -3.78
N VAL A 196 22.73 30.16 -4.99
CA VAL A 196 21.48 30.10 -5.76
C VAL A 196 20.53 29.10 -5.13
N PHE A 197 21.00 27.90 -4.79
CA PHE A 197 20.13 26.89 -4.18
C PHE A 197 19.82 27.17 -2.70
N GLU A 198 20.67 27.88 -1.97
CA GLU A 198 20.32 28.50 -0.68
C GLU A 198 19.16 29.50 -0.82
N LEU A 199 19.16 30.31 -1.89
CA LEU A 199 18.08 31.25 -2.16
C LEU A 199 16.77 30.52 -2.45
N PHE A 200 16.82 29.49 -3.28
CA PHE A 200 15.66 28.64 -3.58
C PHE A 200 15.15 27.93 -2.32
N ALA A 201 16.05 27.42 -1.46
CA ALA A 201 15.66 26.83 -0.18
C ALA A 201 15.01 27.86 0.75
N ALA A 202 15.54 29.09 0.81
CA ALA A 202 14.96 30.20 1.59
C ALA A 202 13.57 30.62 1.07
N TRP A 203 13.32 30.49 -0.23
CA TRP A 203 12.00 30.66 -0.82
C TRP A 203 11.08 29.45 -0.63
N GLY A 204 11.57 28.33 -0.10
CA GLY A 204 10.80 27.11 0.06
C GLY A 204 10.57 26.32 -1.23
N VAL A 205 11.42 26.45 -2.24
CA VAL A 205 11.30 25.66 -3.48
C VAL A 205 11.45 24.16 -3.19
N ASP A 206 10.65 23.33 -3.86
CA ASP A 206 10.65 21.86 -3.75
C ASP A 206 11.09 21.16 -5.03
N PHE A 207 11.12 21.87 -6.14
CA PHE A 207 11.37 21.34 -7.48
C PHE A 207 12.11 22.37 -8.33
N VAL A 208 13.18 21.96 -9.03
CA VAL A 208 13.92 22.84 -9.93
C VAL A 208 14.09 22.15 -11.28
N LYS A 209 13.56 22.79 -12.34
CA LYS A 209 13.83 22.41 -13.73
C LYS A 209 14.99 23.24 -14.24
N VAL A 210 16.10 22.61 -14.61
CA VAL A 210 17.27 23.29 -15.14
C VAL A 210 17.36 23.08 -16.65
N ASP A 211 17.33 24.16 -17.41
CA ASP A 211 17.45 24.16 -18.87
C ASP A 211 18.88 24.43 -19.34
N ASP A 212 19.11 24.21 -20.65
CA ASP A 212 20.40 24.34 -21.33
C ASP A 212 21.47 23.44 -20.70
N ILE A 213 21.06 22.30 -20.13
CA ILE A 213 21.96 21.46 -19.32
C ILE A 213 22.00 20.00 -19.79
N ALA A 214 20.89 19.47 -20.32
CA ALA A 214 20.81 18.09 -20.80
C ALA A 214 21.21 17.96 -22.28
N ARG A 215 20.95 18.97 -23.11
CA ARG A 215 21.47 19.09 -24.47
C ARG A 215 21.90 20.54 -24.77
N PRO A 216 23.21 20.79 -25.04
CA PRO A 216 24.32 19.85 -24.88
C PRO A 216 24.48 19.38 -23.43
N TYR A 217 25.10 18.22 -23.21
CA TYR A 217 25.17 17.60 -21.88
C TYR A 217 26.29 18.23 -21.03
N HIS A 218 25.93 19.11 -20.10
CA HIS A 218 26.86 19.87 -19.26
C HIS A 218 27.18 19.17 -17.94
N GLN A 219 27.93 18.07 -18.02
CA GLN A 219 28.16 17.16 -16.89
C GLN A 219 28.68 17.86 -15.61
N SER A 220 29.69 18.73 -15.73
CA SER A 220 30.31 19.40 -14.57
C SER A 220 29.34 20.31 -13.82
N GLU A 221 28.44 20.99 -14.52
CA GLU A 221 27.41 21.83 -13.90
C GLU A 221 26.25 21.01 -13.34
N ILE A 222 25.88 19.87 -13.95
CA ILE A 222 24.93 18.91 -13.35
C ILE A 222 25.43 18.46 -11.97
N GLU A 223 26.69 18.05 -11.89
CA GLU A 223 27.32 17.65 -10.63
C GLU A 223 27.40 18.83 -9.63
N GLY A 224 27.70 20.03 -10.11
CA GLY A 224 27.72 21.26 -9.29
C GLY A 224 26.36 21.61 -8.69
N ILE A 225 25.31 21.54 -9.50
CA ILE A 225 23.92 21.77 -9.10
C ILE A 225 23.46 20.70 -8.10
N ARG A 226 23.75 19.42 -8.35
CA ARG A 226 23.45 18.33 -7.41
C ARG A 226 24.05 18.62 -6.04
N ARG A 227 25.33 18.95 -5.98
CA ARG A 227 26.02 19.33 -4.73
C ARG A 227 25.40 20.57 -4.08
N ALA A 228 25.00 21.57 -4.87
CA ALA A 228 24.39 22.79 -4.36
C ALA A 228 23.01 22.54 -3.73
N ILE A 229 22.19 21.66 -4.33
CA ILE A 229 20.92 21.24 -3.74
C ILE A 229 21.16 20.51 -2.41
N ASP A 230 22.12 19.57 -2.39
CA ASP A 230 22.45 18.82 -1.18
C ASP A 230 22.98 19.73 -0.07
N HIS A 231 23.77 20.75 -0.44
CA HIS A 231 24.28 21.78 0.46
C HIS A 231 23.17 22.66 1.05
N ALA A 232 22.15 23.00 0.27
CA ALA A 232 21.07 23.89 0.70
C ALA A 232 20.20 23.29 1.83
N GLY A 233 20.31 21.99 2.10
CA GLY A 233 19.66 21.32 3.24
C GLY A 233 18.13 21.19 3.13
N ARG A 234 17.53 21.60 2.01
CA ARG A 234 16.11 21.42 1.69
C ARG A 234 15.96 20.40 0.55
N PRO A 235 15.11 19.37 0.68
CA PRO A 235 14.79 18.47 -0.43
C PRO A 235 14.24 19.23 -1.63
N MET A 236 14.95 19.19 -2.76
CA MET A 236 14.52 19.75 -4.04
C MET A 236 14.70 18.72 -5.14
N VAL A 237 13.59 18.36 -5.80
CA VAL A 237 13.58 17.46 -6.96
C VAL A 237 14.28 18.15 -8.13
N LEU A 238 15.25 17.47 -8.76
CA LEU A 238 16.00 18.03 -9.89
C LEU A 238 15.50 17.45 -11.22
N SER A 239 15.03 18.33 -12.11
CA SER A 239 14.66 18.04 -13.49
C SER A 239 15.68 18.68 -14.45
N LEU A 240 16.13 17.93 -15.46
CA LEU A 240 17.08 18.42 -16.47
C LEU A 240 16.46 18.52 -17.86
N SER A 241 16.78 19.59 -18.57
CA SER A 241 16.16 19.96 -19.85
C SER A 241 17.12 20.85 -20.68
N PRO A 242 16.84 21.09 -21.97
CA PRO A 242 16.00 20.27 -22.84
C PRO A 242 16.70 18.95 -23.20
N GLY A 243 15.95 18.02 -23.78
CA GLY A 243 16.53 16.82 -24.38
C GLY A 243 16.93 17.05 -25.85
N GLU A 244 17.45 16.05 -26.55
CA GLU A 244 17.63 14.68 -26.06
C GLU A 244 18.85 14.55 -25.15
N THR A 245 18.64 14.14 -23.90
CA THR A 245 19.74 13.66 -23.05
C THR A 245 20.44 12.51 -23.78
N PRO A 246 21.78 12.45 -23.85
CA PRO A 246 22.45 11.33 -24.51
C PRO A 246 22.23 10.02 -23.75
N LEU A 247 21.74 8.96 -24.42
CA LEU A 247 21.55 7.63 -23.82
C LEU A 247 22.83 7.07 -23.17
N ALA A 248 23.99 7.36 -23.74
CA ALA A 248 25.29 6.98 -23.19
C ALA A 248 25.61 7.61 -21.82
N LYS A 249 24.79 8.57 -21.36
CA LYS A 249 24.88 9.20 -20.04
C LYS A 249 23.84 8.68 -19.05
N GLY A 250 23.11 7.61 -19.38
CA GLY A 250 22.05 7.06 -18.54
C GLY A 250 22.45 6.73 -17.09
N ASP A 251 23.62 6.12 -16.90
CA ASP A 251 24.14 5.82 -15.55
C ASP A 251 24.49 7.10 -14.77
N HIS A 252 25.02 8.11 -15.46
CA HIS A 252 25.38 9.38 -14.84
C HIS A 252 24.13 10.19 -14.47
N VAL A 253 23.20 10.36 -15.42
CA VAL A 253 22.02 11.19 -15.20
C VAL A 253 21.09 10.61 -14.11
N SER A 254 20.92 9.29 -14.06
CA SER A 254 20.10 8.62 -13.04
C SER A 254 20.65 8.75 -11.62
N THR A 255 21.96 9.00 -11.47
CA THR A 255 22.61 9.21 -10.17
C THR A 255 22.78 10.67 -9.80
N HIS A 256 22.35 11.62 -10.65
CA HIS A 256 22.49 13.05 -10.39
C HIS A 256 21.19 13.85 -10.54
N ALA A 257 20.17 13.33 -11.21
CA ALA A 257 18.88 13.99 -11.38
C ALA A 257 17.71 13.05 -11.07
N ASN A 258 16.59 13.63 -10.62
CA ASN A 258 15.37 12.87 -10.41
C ASN A 258 14.59 12.64 -11.70
N MET A 259 14.74 13.53 -12.67
CA MET A 259 14.16 13.37 -14.00
C MET A 259 14.96 14.12 -15.07
N TRP A 260 14.93 13.64 -16.31
CA TRP A 260 15.66 14.25 -17.42
C TRP A 260 14.94 14.05 -18.75
N ARG A 261 14.87 15.11 -19.54
CA ARG A 261 14.19 15.12 -20.83
C ARG A 261 14.83 14.14 -21.82
N VAL A 262 14.01 13.25 -22.37
CA VAL A 262 14.40 12.28 -23.43
C VAL A 262 14.23 12.83 -24.83
N SER A 263 13.49 13.94 -24.98
CA SER A 263 13.22 14.62 -26.25
C SER A 263 13.50 16.12 -26.14
N ASP A 264 13.65 16.77 -27.29
CA ASP A 264 13.43 18.22 -27.39
C ASP A 264 11.98 18.58 -27.02
N ASP A 265 11.63 19.86 -27.03
CA ASP A 265 10.32 20.33 -26.55
C ASP A 265 9.17 19.60 -27.24
N PHE A 266 8.37 18.92 -26.43
CA PHE A 266 7.23 18.13 -26.86
C PHE A 266 6.02 19.03 -27.04
N TRP A 267 5.35 18.87 -28.19
CA TRP A 267 4.16 19.62 -28.54
C TRP A 267 3.09 18.68 -29.07
N ASP A 268 1.88 19.21 -29.22
CA ASP A 268 0.69 18.50 -29.68
C ASP A 268 0.72 18.19 -31.19
N LYS A 269 1.71 17.41 -31.61
CA LYS A 269 1.89 16.90 -32.98
C LYS A 269 2.08 15.39 -32.93
N TRP A 270 1.32 14.67 -33.74
CA TRP A 270 1.40 13.21 -33.82
C TRP A 270 2.83 12.69 -34.07
N SER A 271 3.58 13.33 -34.97
CA SER A 271 4.97 12.93 -35.25
C SER A 271 5.86 12.95 -34.01
N LEU A 272 5.68 13.93 -33.11
CA LEU A 272 6.45 13.99 -31.87
C LEU A 272 6.01 12.91 -30.88
N LEU A 273 4.70 12.62 -30.80
CA LEU A 273 4.16 11.53 -29.96
C LEU A 273 4.66 10.16 -30.46
N LEU A 274 4.68 9.96 -31.77
CA LEU A 274 5.18 8.74 -32.39
C LEU A 274 6.67 8.49 -32.06
N GLU A 275 7.50 9.52 -32.09
CA GLU A 275 8.93 9.41 -31.73
C GLU A 275 9.16 9.00 -30.26
N GLN A 276 8.23 9.34 -29.34
CA GLN A 276 8.40 9.00 -27.93
C GLN A 276 8.33 7.49 -27.65
N PHE A 277 7.68 6.69 -28.51
CA PHE A 277 7.65 5.24 -28.34
C PHE A 277 9.06 4.64 -28.34
N ASP A 278 9.87 4.98 -29.34
CA ASP A 278 11.25 4.49 -29.47
C ASP A 278 12.17 5.08 -28.39
N ARG A 279 12.03 6.38 -28.09
CA ARG A 279 12.82 7.03 -27.03
C ARG A 279 12.58 6.38 -25.66
N LEU A 280 11.31 6.22 -25.25
CA LEU A 280 10.95 5.65 -23.95
C LEU A 280 11.31 4.16 -23.84
N GLN A 281 11.24 3.42 -24.96
CA GLN A 281 11.73 2.05 -25.02
C GLN A 281 13.24 2.01 -24.69
N LYS A 282 14.05 2.84 -25.36
CA LYS A 282 15.51 2.89 -25.15
C LYS A 282 15.92 3.33 -23.75
N TRP A 283 15.10 4.17 -23.11
CA TRP A 283 15.35 4.67 -21.76
C TRP A 283 14.89 3.73 -20.63
N THR A 284 14.18 2.65 -20.95
CA THR A 284 13.68 1.67 -19.97
C THR A 284 14.74 1.15 -18.98
N PRO A 285 16.00 0.85 -19.37
CA PRO A 285 17.02 0.36 -18.44
C PRO A 285 17.41 1.34 -17.33
N TYR A 286 17.24 2.65 -17.54
CA TYR A 286 17.68 3.70 -16.60
C TYR A 286 16.55 4.25 -15.73
N ARG A 287 15.33 3.74 -15.91
CA ARG A 287 14.17 4.15 -15.14
C ARG A 287 14.10 3.38 -13.82
N GLY A 288 13.89 4.10 -12.72
CA GLY A 288 13.66 3.49 -11.42
C GLY A 288 13.13 4.48 -10.39
N PRO A 289 12.76 4.01 -9.20
CA PRO A 289 12.33 4.87 -8.11
C PRO A 289 13.38 5.95 -7.82
N GLY A 290 12.99 7.23 -7.93
CA GLY A 290 13.89 8.36 -7.72
C GLY A 290 14.53 8.95 -8.97
N HIS A 291 14.47 8.27 -10.13
CA HIS A 291 15.16 8.67 -11.36
C HIS A 291 14.37 8.26 -12.63
N PHE A 292 13.71 9.23 -13.26
CA PHE A 292 12.75 8.98 -14.34
C PHE A 292 13.14 9.65 -15.66
N PRO A 293 13.23 8.89 -16.77
CA PRO A 293 13.22 9.47 -18.10
C PRO A 293 11.94 10.28 -18.32
N ASP A 294 12.08 11.53 -18.74
CA ASP A 294 11.00 12.49 -18.89
C ASP A 294 10.64 12.69 -20.36
N ALA A 295 9.44 12.24 -20.75
CA ALA A 295 8.86 12.46 -22.07
C ALA A 295 8.28 13.86 -22.26
N ASP A 296 8.55 14.77 -21.32
CA ASP A 296 8.13 16.16 -21.30
C ASP A 296 6.65 16.35 -20.92
N MET A 297 6.27 17.62 -20.84
CA MET A 297 4.94 18.09 -20.43
C MET A 297 3.83 17.56 -21.33
N LEU A 298 2.61 17.55 -20.79
CA LEU A 298 1.40 17.09 -21.43
C LEU A 298 0.68 18.31 -22.07
N PRO A 299 0.75 18.51 -23.41
CA PRO A 299 0.14 19.64 -24.11
C PRO A 299 -1.37 19.40 -24.30
N LEU A 300 -2.08 19.25 -23.19
CA LEU A 300 -3.50 18.93 -23.10
C LEU A 300 -4.34 20.16 -22.70
N GLY A 301 -5.63 20.12 -23.01
CA GLY A 301 -6.54 21.23 -22.67
C GLY A 301 -6.25 22.48 -23.51
N VAL A 302 -6.12 23.63 -22.83
CA VAL A 302 -5.83 24.93 -23.46
C VAL A 302 -4.35 25.26 -23.31
N THR A 303 -3.62 25.26 -24.42
CA THR A 303 -2.18 25.55 -24.56
C THR A 303 -1.97 26.72 -25.54
N GLY A 304 -0.74 27.00 -25.96
CA GLY A 304 -0.39 27.97 -27.00
C GLY A 304 -0.96 29.36 -26.75
N MET A 305 -0.98 29.83 -25.50
CA MET A 305 -1.59 31.11 -25.10
C MET A 305 -3.08 31.23 -25.46
N GLY A 306 -3.85 30.15 -25.30
CA GLY A 306 -5.31 30.17 -25.37
C GLY A 306 -5.96 29.26 -26.42
N ARG A 307 -5.14 28.52 -27.17
CA ARG A 307 -5.53 27.53 -28.18
C ARG A 307 -5.82 26.18 -27.53
N ARG A 308 -6.80 25.42 -28.02
CA ARG A 308 -6.99 24.01 -27.59
C ARG A 308 -5.96 23.09 -28.23
N THR A 309 -5.54 22.04 -27.52
CA THR A 309 -4.65 20.99 -28.05
C THR A 309 -5.11 20.48 -29.44
N HIS A 310 -4.16 20.24 -30.33
CA HIS A 310 -4.37 19.67 -31.66
C HIS A 310 -4.51 18.15 -31.62
N PHE A 311 -4.13 17.50 -30.50
CA PHE A 311 -4.32 16.07 -30.37
C PHE A 311 -5.81 15.72 -30.39
N THR A 312 -6.16 14.75 -31.24
CA THR A 312 -7.45 14.08 -31.19
C THR A 312 -7.66 13.37 -29.85
N LYS A 313 -8.88 12.95 -29.52
CA LYS A 313 -9.13 12.22 -28.27
C LYS A 313 -8.34 10.90 -28.19
N ASP A 314 -8.22 10.20 -29.31
CA ASP A 314 -7.45 8.95 -29.40
C ASP A 314 -5.96 9.21 -29.16
N GLU A 315 -5.41 10.28 -29.74
CA GLU A 315 -4.02 10.69 -29.47
C GLU A 315 -3.81 11.13 -28.02
N GLN A 316 -4.78 11.78 -27.38
CA GLN A 316 -4.71 12.14 -25.95
C GLN A 316 -4.74 10.91 -25.04
N TYR A 317 -5.52 9.87 -25.37
CA TYR A 317 -5.46 8.59 -24.67
C TYR A 317 -4.12 7.89 -24.91
N THR A 318 -3.61 7.90 -26.13
CA THR A 318 -2.30 7.34 -26.49
C THR A 318 -1.17 8.02 -25.72
N LEU A 319 -1.17 9.35 -25.69
CA LEU A 319 -0.24 10.17 -24.90
C LEU A 319 -0.23 9.72 -23.43
N MET A 320 -1.39 9.77 -22.77
CA MET A 320 -1.49 9.44 -21.35
C MET A 320 -1.13 7.98 -21.05
N SER A 321 -1.51 7.05 -21.95
CA SER A 321 -1.22 5.63 -21.75
C SER A 321 0.26 5.31 -21.93
N LEU A 322 0.93 5.94 -22.90
CA LEU A 322 2.37 5.78 -23.09
C LEU A 322 3.16 6.40 -21.93
N TRP A 323 2.80 7.60 -21.48
CA TRP A 323 3.48 8.25 -20.34
C TRP A 323 3.34 7.41 -19.08
N ALA A 324 2.12 6.98 -18.76
CA ALA A 324 1.87 6.13 -17.59
C ALA A 324 2.57 4.77 -17.69
N MET A 325 2.54 4.14 -18.86
CA MET A 325 3.20 2.85 -19.07
C MET A 325 4.71 2.97 -19.04
N ALA A 326 5.29 4.07 -19.50
CA ALA A 326 6.72 4.33 -19.40
C ALA A 326 7.13 4.84 -18.01
N ARG A 327 6.18 5.20 -17.16
CA ARG A 327 6.35 5.93 -15.89
C ARG A 327 7.12 7.24 -16.06
N SER A 328 6.76 7.99 -17.12
CA SER A 328 7.23 9.36 -17.30
C SER A 328 6.56 10.28 -16.29
N PRO A 329 7.24 11.32 -15.77
CA PRO A 329 6.59 12.37 -15.00
C PRO A 329 5.35 12.91 -15.73
N LEU A 330 4.27 13.13 -14.98
CA LEU A 330 3.00 13.64 -15.52
C LEU A 330 2.91 15.12 -15.19
N ILE A 331 3.40 15.97 -16.08
CA ILE A 331 3.40 17.43 -15.89
C ILE A 331 2.41 18.06 -16.88
N PHE A 332 1.26 18.54 -16.40
CA PHE A 332 0.25 19.19 -17.23
C PHE A 332 0.73 20.57 -17.71
N GLY A 333 0.69 20.83 -19.02
CA GLY A 333 1.11 22.11 -19.60
C GLY A 333 -0.04 23.10 -19.86
N GLY A 334 -1.28 22.63 -19.91
CA GLY A 334 -2.44 23.48 -20.20
C GLY A 334 -2.87 24.41 -19.07
N ASP A 335 -3.74 25.35 -19.38
CA ASP A 335 -4.42 26.20 -18.39
C ASP A 335 -5.49 25.41 -17.64
N LEU A 336 -5.22 25.06 -16.38
CA LEU A 336 -6.13 24.30 -15.51
C LEU A 336 -7.45 25.03 -15.28
N THR A 337 -7.46 26.36 -15.28
CA THR A 337 -8.69 27.15 -15.06
C THR A 337 -9.67 27.06 -16.22
N ARG A 338 -9.22 26.52 -17.37
CA ARG A 338 -10.01 26.28 -18.58
C ARG A 338 -10.19 24.80 -18.88
N MET A 339 -10.10 23.96 -17.85
CA MET A 339 -10.28 22.51 -17.95
C MET A 339 -11.70 22.14 -18.43
N ASP A 340 -11.78 21.22 -19.40
CA ASP A 340 -13.06 20.58 -19.75
C ASP A 340 -13.19 19.18 -19.11
N ALA A 341 -14.42 18.64 -19.11
CA ALA A 341 -14.71 17.37 -18.46
C ALA A 341 -13.92 16.19 -19.05
N PHE A 342 -13.63 16.22 -20.35
CA PHE A 342 -12.86 15.15 -20.99
C PHE A 342 -11.41 15.20 -20.54
N THR A 343 -10.76 16.37 -20.63
CA THR A 343 -9.37 16.52 -20.17
C THR A 343 -9.26 16.23 -18.67
N LEU A 344 -10.22 16.68 -17.84
CA LEU A 344 -10.23 16.35 -16.42
C LEU A 344 -10.31 14.83 -16.18
N SER A 345 -11.07 14.09 -16.99
CA SER A 345 -11.17 12.63 -16.87
C SER A 345 -9.84 11.91 -17.13
N LEU A 346 -8.98 12.48 -18.00
CA LEU A 346 -7.64 11.95 -18.26
C LEU A 346 -6.74 12.06 -17.02
N LEU A 347 -6.89 13.14 -16.25
CA LEU A 347 -6.05 13.46 -15.10
C LEU A 347 -6.57 12.88 -13.77
N THR A 348 -7.77 12.32 -13.74
CA THR A 348 -8.44 11.86 -12.51
C THR A 348 -8.75 10.37 -12.48
N ASN A 349 -8.34 9.62 -13.52
CA ASN A 349 -8.50 8.17 -13.55
C ASN A 349 -7.46 7.48 -12.63
N ARG A 350 -7.93 7.02 -11.46
CA ARG A 350 -7.08 6.38 -10.45
C ARG A 350 -6.38 5.10 -10.92
N GLU A 351 -6.96 4.38 -11.88
CA GLU A 351 -6.37 3.12 -12.37
C GLU A 351 -5.18 3.39 -13.29
N VAL A 352 -5.28 4.43 -14.14
CA VAL A 352 -4.16 4.87 -14.99
C VAL A 352 -3.07 5.54 -14.17
N ILE A 353 -3.43 6.36 -13.19
CA ILE A 353 -2.46 6.95 -12.27
C ILE A 353 -1.76 5.85 -11.46
N ALA A 354 -2.46 4.80 -11.04
CA ALA A 354 -1.84 3.69 -10.32
C ALA A 354 -0.84 2.90 -11.18
N LEU A 355 -1.08 2.79 -12.49
CA LEU A 355 -0.09 2.26 -13.43
C LEU A 355 1.18 3.13 -13.40
N ASP A 356 1.06 4.43 -13.64
CA ASP A 356 2.21 5.36 -13.63
C ASP A 356 2.98 5.34 -12.30
N GLN A 357 2.24 5.47 -11.20
CA GLN A 357 2.82 5.73 -9.90
C GLN A 357 3.39 4.46 -9.25
N ASN A 358 2.83 3.29 -9.51
CA ASN A 358 3.19 2.10 -8.74
C ASN A 358 3.82 0.98 -9.57
N SER A 359 3.51 0.85 -10.86
CA SER A 359 3.90 -0.34 -11.66
C SER A 359 5.41 -0.59 -11.72
N THR A 360 5.79 -1.84 -12.00
CA THR A 360 7.18 -2.23 -12.19
C THR A 360 7.34 -3.08 -13.46
N GLY A 361 8.57 -3.33 -13.89
CA GLY A 361 8.84 -4.21 -15.05
C GLY A 361 8.26 -3.71 -16.37
N ASN A 362 7.96 -2.42 -16.49
CA ASN A 362 7.35 -1.85 -17.68
C ASN A 362 8.28 -1.95 -18.88
N ARG A 363 7.80 -2.51 -19.98
CA ARG A 363 8.60 -2.73 -21.19
C ARG A 363 7.68 -2.93 -22.39
N GLU A 364 8.23 -2.66 -23.56
CA GLU A 364 7.66 -3.10 -24.82
C GLU A 364 7.68 -4.64 -24.89
N ILE A 365 6.58 -5.25 -25.31
CA ILE A 365 6.45 -6.70 -25.54
C ILE A 365 6.54 -7.04 -27.03
N PHE A 366 6.02 -6.18 -27.90
CA PHE A 366 6.15 -6.29 -29.33
C PHE A 366 6.01 -4.91 -29.99
N ASN A 367 6.62 -4.76 -31.16
CA ASN A 367 6.46 -3.62 -32.05
C ASN A 367 6.58 -4.12 -33.49
N GLN A 368 5.43 -4.27 -34.15
CA GLN A 368 5.36 -4.88 -35.48
C GLN A 368 4.39 -4.11 -36.36
N ASP A 369 4.90 -3.54 -37.46
CA ASP A 369 4.12 -2.81 -38.45
C ASP A 369 3.24 -1.72 -37.80
N GLY A 370 3.76 -0.93 -36.85
CA GLY A 370 2.99 0.13 -36.18
C GLY A 370 1.92 -0.36 -35.20
N LEU A 371 1.88 -1.65 -34.86
CA LEU A 371 1.15 -2.16 -33.70
C LEU A 371 2.15 -2.40 -32.57
N ILE A 372 1.93 -1.74 -31.45
CA ILE A 372 2.87 -1.75 -30.33
C ILE A 372 2.15 -2.23 -29.09
N GLY A 373 2.75 -3.21 -28.41
CA GLY A 373 2.29 -3.71 -27.13
C GLY A 373 3.30 -3.37 -26.04
N TRP A 374 2.82 -2.89 -24.90
CA TRP A 374 3.60 -2.73 -23.68
C TRP A 374 2.95 -3.48 -22.54
N ALA A 375 3.76 -4.00 -21.63
CA ALA A 375 3.27 -4.64 -20.41
C ALA A 375 4.07 -4.18 -19.19
N ALA A 376 3.38 -4.12 -18.06
CA ALA A 376 3.97 -3.87 -16.76
C ALA A 376 3.34 -4.78 -15.71
N GLU A 377 4.09 -4.96 -14.63
CA GLU A 377 3.66 -5.68 -13.45
C GLU A 377 2.70 -4.80 -12.64
N VAL A 378 1.53 -5.37 -12.30
CA VAL A 378 0.69 -4.76 -11.28
C VAL A 378 1.39 -5.03 -9.94
N PRO A 379 1.83 -4.01 -9.19
CA PRO A 379 2.72 -4.21 -8.05
C PRO A 379 2.10 -5.14 -7.05
N GLY A 380 2.78 -6.25 -6.85
CA GLY A 380 2.46 -7.40 -6.03
C GLY A 380 1.48 -8.39 -6.64
N SER A 381 0.88 -8.20 -7.81
CA SER A 381 -0.19 -9.05 -8.37
C SER A 381 0.39 -9.97 -9.41
N ALA A 382 -0.23 -11.13 -9.60
CA ALA A 382 0.01 -11.90 -10.82
C ALA A 382 -0.53 -11.18 -12.07
N ASP A 383 -1.38 -10.17 -11.89
CA ASP A 383 -2.00 -9.39 -12.96
C ASP A 383 -0.97 -8.56 -13.72
N LYS A 384 -1.26 -8.31 -14.99
CA LYS A 384 -0.45 -7.44 -15.84
C LYS A 384 -1.24 -6.21 -16.25
N TYR A 385 -0.59 -5.05 -16.21
CA TYR A 385 -1.04 -3.92 -17.01
C TYR A 385 -0.58 -4.14 -18.44
N VAL A 386 -1.46 -3.87 -19.41
CA VAL A 386 -1.18 -4.05 -20.83
C VAL A 386 -1.71 -2.84 -21.60
N ALA A 387 -0.83 -2.19 -22.36
CA ALA A 387 -1.19 -1.12 -23.28
C ALA A 387 -0.98 -1.60 -24.71
N LEU A 388 -2.00 -1.45 -25.55
CA LEU A 388 -1.98 -1.87 -26.95
C LEU A 388 -2.26 -0.65 -27.82
N PHE A 389 -1.34 -0.33 -28.71
CA PHE A 389 -1.36 0.88 -29.52
C PHE A 389 -1.46 0.56 -31.00
N ASN A 390 -2.21 1.39 -31.73
CA ASN A 390 -2.21 1.42 -33.19
C ASN A 390 -1.63 2.76 -33.64
N THR A 391 -0.36 2.77 -34.03
CA THR A 391 0.36 4.00 -34.44
C THR A 391 0.32 4.26 -35.94
N ARG A 392 -0.51 3.53 -36.67
CA ARG A 392 -0.65 3.67 -38.13
C ARG A 392 -1.57 4.85 -38.46
N ASP A 393 -1.27 5.52 -39.57
CA ASP A 393 -2.22 6.43 -40.22
C ASP A 393 -3.39 5.64 -40.83
N ALA A 394 -4.55 6.29 -40.95
CA ALA A 394 -5.71 5.70 -41.64
C ALA A 394 -5.39 5.45 -43.13
N ARG A 395 -5.49 4.18 -43.57
CA ARG A 395 -5.20 3.76 -44.96
C ARG A 395 -6.42 3.22 -45.71
N THR A 396 -7.54 3.02 -45.02
CA THR A 396 -8.80 2.46 -45.51
C THR A 396 -9.98 3.23 -44.91
N ASN A 397 -11.22 2.90 -45.30
CA ASN A 397 -12.43 3.43 -44.65
C ASN A 397 -12.74 2.76 -43.28
N GLU A 398 -11.85 1.89 -42.79
CA GLU A 398 -12.01 1.24 -41.48
C GLU A 398 -11.68 2.21 -40.34
N THR A 399 -12.28 2.01 -39.18
CA THR A 399 -12.10 2.88 -38.00
C THR A 399 -10.93 2.48 -37.11
N GLY A 400 -10.44 1.25 -37.22
CA GLY A 400 -9.36 0.70 -36.41
C GLY A 400 -8.95 -0.70 -36.85
N VAL A 401 -8.02 -1.32 -36.11
CA VAL A 401 -7.53 -2.69 -36.37
C VAL A 401 -7.44 -3.49 -35.08
N ARG A 402 -7.54 -4.82 -35.17
CA ARG A 402 -7.33 -5.68 -33.99
C ARG A 402 -5.86 -5.74 -33.62
N VAL A 403 -5.56 -5.55 -32.34
CA VAL A 403 -4.21 -5.63 -31.78
C VAL A 403 -4.15 -6.80 -30.81
N PRO A 404 -3.68 -7.99 -31.22
CA PRO A 404 -3.67 -9.17 -30.36
C PRO A 404 -2.51 -9.16 -29.37
N VAL A 405 -2.75 -9.69 -28.17
CA VAL A 405 -1.73 -10.06 -27.17
C VAL A 405 -2.04 -11.45 -26.63
N ARG A 406 -1.03 -12.34 -26.60
CA ARG A 406 -1.20 -13.70 -26.07
C ARG A 406 -0.93 -13.71 -24.57
N PHE A 407 -1.75 -14.42 -23.79
CA PHE A 407 -1.55 -14.50 -22.33
C PHE A 407 -0.23 -15.17 -21.95
N ALA A 408 0.25 -16.10 -22.77
CA ALA A 408 1.56 -16.72 -22.58
C ALA A 408 2.73 -15.71 -22.67
N GLU A 409 2.63 -14.70 -23.54
CA GLU A 409 3.65 -13.63 -23.67
C GLU A 409 3.68 -12.72 -22.44
N LEU A 410 2.56 -12.69 -21.72
CA LEU A 410 2.40 -11.99 -20.44
C LEU A 410 2.77 -12.87 -19.23
N GLY A 411 3.15 -14.14 -19.44
CA GLY A 411 3.38 -15.08 -18.35
C GLY A 411 2.11 -15.45 -17.56
N LEU A 412 0.94 -15.33 -18.19
CA LEU A 412 -0.36 -15.66 -17.61
C LEU A 412 -0.90 -17.01 -18.12
N GLY A 413 -1.83 -17.59 -17.37
CA GLY A 413 -2.51 -18.83 -17.75
C GLY A 413 -3.53 -18.63 -18.88
N HIS A 414 -4.11 -19.74 -19.37
CA HIS A 414 -5.00 -19.74 -20.53
C HIS A 414 -6.31 -18.96 -20.34
N ASN A 415 -6.82 -18.88 -19.11
CA ASN A 415 -8.05 -18.15 -18.80
C ASN A 415 -7.70 -16.89 -18.04
N CYS A 416 -8.08 -15.74 -18.60
CA CYS A 416 -7.86 -14.44 -17.99
C CYS A 416 -9.16 -13.63 -17.95
N ARG A 417 -9.26 -12.69 -17.02
CA ARG A 417 -10.26 -11.63 -17.02
C ARG A 417 -9.61 -10.34 -17.47
N VAL A 418 -10.34 -9.54 -18.24
CA VAL A 418 -9.83 -8.27 -18.77
C VAL A 418 -10.67 -7.11 -18.24
N ARG A 419 -9.99 -6.07 -17.76
CA ARG A 419 -10.57 -4.79 -17.36
C ARG A 419 -9.99 -3.67 -18.19
N ASP A 420 -10.84 -2.86 -18.82
CA ASP A 420 -10.47 -1.61 -19.50
C ASP A 420 -10.31 -0.50 -18.45
N LEU A 421 -9.10 0.04 -18.32
CA LEU A 421 -8.76 1.02 -17.29
C LEU A 421 -9.36 2.39 -17.58
N TRP A 422 -9.40 2.80 -18.86
CA TRP A 422 -9.95 4.09 -19.25
C TRP A 422 -11.46 4.13 -19.07
N LYS A 423 -12.15 3.05 -19.44
CA LYS A 423 -13.61 2.92 -19.26
C LYS A 423 -13.99 2.42 -17.86
N GLN A 424 -13.02 2.03 -17.04
CA GLN A 424 -13.19 1.45 -15.72
C GLN A 424 -14.20 0.28 -15.73
N LYS A 425 -14.12 -0.56 -16.77
CA LYS A 425 -15.13 -1.55 -17.10
C LYS A 425 -14.51 -2.93 -17.28
N ASP A 426 -15.08 -3.93 -16.62
CA ASP A 426 -14.73 -5.33 -16.86
C ASP A 426 -15.31 -5.78 -18.21
N LEU A 427 -14.47 -6.36 -19.06
CA LEU A 427 -14.83 -6.84 -20.39
C LEU A 427 -15.19 -8.35 -20.40
N GLY A 428 -15.02 -9.03 -19.26
CA GLY A 428 -15.33 -10.45 -19.11
C GLY A 428 -14.11 -11.36 -19.26
N PRO A 429 -14.34 -12.69 -19.28
CA PRO A 429 -13.28 -13.67 -19.49
C PRO A 429 -12.82 -13.70 -20.95
N SER A 430 -11.55 -14.05 -21.17
CA SER A 430 -10.96 -14.32 -22.48
C SER A 430 -10.02 -15.52 -22.37
N GLU A 431 -9.89 -16.26 -23.45
CA GLU A 431 -9.11 -17.50 -23.52
C GLU A 431 -7.92 -17.34 -24.48
N ASN A 432 -6.73 -17.79 -24.06
CA ASN A 432 -5.46 -17.80 -24.78
C ASN A 432 -4.88 -16.45 -25.20
N GLU A 433 -5.70 -15.53 -25.70
CA GLU A 433 -5.32 -14.19 -26.15
C GLU A 433 -6.42 -13.17 -25.87
N PHE A 434 -6.07 -11.90 -25.98
CA PHE A 434 -6.99 -10.77 -25.98
C PHE A 434 -6.65 -9.87 -27.18
N ALA A 435 -7.64 -9.52 -28.00
CA ALA A 435 -7.44 -8.81 -29.27
C ALA A 435 -8.50 -7.72 -29.50
N PRO A 436 -8.43 -6.60 -28.77
CA PRO A 436 -9.35 -5.49 -28.95
C PRO A 436 -9.13 -4.79 -30.29
N GLU A 437 -10.18 -4.19 -30.83
CA GLU A 437 -10.11 -3.27 -31.97
C GLU A 437 -9.69 -1.88 -31.47
N ILE A 438 -8.60 -1.34 -32.02
CA ILE A 438 -8.01 -0.06 -31.63
C ILE A 438 -7.99 0.90 -32.83
N ASN A 439 -8.54 2.09 -32.64
CA ASN A 439 -8.61 3.14 -33.66
C ASN A 439 -7.21 3.57 -34.16
N TRP A 440 -7.15 4.22 -35.33
CA TRP A 440 -5.93 4.88 -35.79
C TRP A 440 -5.44 5.92 -34.78
N HIS A 441 -4.14 5.89 -34.47
CA HIS A 441 -3.50 6.69 -33.41
C HIS A 441 -4.04 6.42 -31.99
N GLY A 442 -4.87 5.38 -31.83
CA GLY A 442 -5.53 5.04 -30.59
C GLY A 442 -4.77 4.04 -29.73
N THR A 443 -5.32 3.83 -28.54
CA THR A 443 -4.80 2.89 -27.55
C THR A 443 -5.92 2.17 -26.82
N GLY A 444 -5.64 0.96 -26.37
CA GLY A 444 -6.39 0.27 -25.34
C GLY A 444 -5.48 0.02 -24.14
N LEU A 445 -5.96 0.36 -22.95
CA LEU A 445 -5.21 0.19 -21.71
C LEU A 445 -5.98 -0.72 -20.75
N TYR A 446 -5.35 -1.82 -20.36
CA TYR A 446 -6.02 -2.93 -19.70
C TYR A 446 -5.27 -3.41 -18.47
N ARG A 447 -6.02 -3.98 -17.53
CA ARG A 447 -5.50 -4.92 -16.52
C ARG A 447 -5.99 -6.31 -16.86
N ILE A 448 -5.07 -7.26 -16.98
CA ILE A 448 -5.35 -8.66 -17.30
C ILE A 448 -4.99 -9.50 -16.07
N SER A 449 -6.00 -10.19 -15.52
CA SER A 449 -5.86 -11.02 -14.33
C SER A 449 -5.99 -12.50 -14.72
N GLY A 450 -5.00 -13.32 -14.36
CA GLY A 450 -5.15 -14.78 -14.45
C GLY A 450 -6.29 -15.26 -13.55
N THR A 451 -7.02 -16.30 -13.93
CA THR A 451 -8.16 -16.80 -13.12
C THR A 451 -7.79 -17.44 -11.78
N ASN A 452 -6.52 -17.39 -11.35
CA ASN A 452 -6.11 -17.83 -10.02
C ASN A 452 -5.83 -16.59 -9.15
N SER A 453 -6.68 -16.33 -8.14
CA SER A 453 -6.41 -15.53 -6.91
C SER A 453 -7.50 -14.52 -6.48
N LYS A 454 -8.74 -14.98 -6.30
CA LYS A 454 -9.63 -14.43 -5.26
C LYS A 454 -10.11 -15.59 -4.38
N PRO A 455 -10.44 -15.36 -3.10
CA PRO A 455 -10.88 -16.45 -2.25
C PRO A 455 -12.17 -17.08 -2.81
N GLU A 456 -12.12 -18.34 -3.18
CA GLU A 456 -13.26 -19.03 -3.79
C GLU A 456 -14.13 -19.67 -2.72
N PHE A 457 -15.38 -19.21 -2.62
CA PHE A 457 -16.46 -19.98 -2.02
C PHE A 457 -17.20 -20.71 -3.14
N ASN A 458 -17.20 -22.03 -3.08
CA ASN A 458 -17.74 -22.87 -4.15
C ASN A 458 -19.28 -23.04 -4.08
N ASP A 459 -19.96 -22.34 -3.16
CA ASP A 459 -21.42 -22.38 -3.03
C ASP A 459 -22.08 -21.22 -3.77
N PRO A 460 -22.66 -21.45 -4.97
CA PRO A 460 -23.29 -20.39 -5.76
C PRO A 460 -24.57 -19.83 -5.10
N LYS A 461 -25.14 -20.52 -4.10
CA LYS A 461 -26.33 -20.08 -3.37
C LYS A 461 -26.00 -19.43 -2.03
N ARG A 462 -24.71 -19.27 -1.69
CA ARG A 462 -24.24 -18.73 -0.40
C ARG A 462 -24.97 -17.45 0.03
N LYS A 463 -25.03 -16.46 -0.87
CA LYS A 463 -25.70 -15.18 -0.61
C LYS A 463 -27.18 -15.37 -0.28
N GLN A 464 -27.90 -16.16 -1.08
CA GLN A 464 -29.33 -16.43 -0.88
C GLN A 464 -29.61 -17.15 0.45
N LYS A 465 -28.73 -18.09 0.85
CA LYS A 465 -28.87 -18.77 2.14
C LYS A 465 -28.69 -17.80 3.32
N ILE A 466 -27.72 -16.90 3.24
CA ILE A 466 -27.51 -15.88 4.27
C ILE A 466 -28.69 -14.90 4.32
N GLU A 467 -29.18 -14.45 3.16
CA GLU A 467 -30.37 -13.59 3.07
C GLU A 467 -31.57 -14.20 3.78
N SER A 468 -31.75 -15.52 3.69
CA SER A 468 -32.87 -16.23 4.33
C SER A 468 -32.86 -16.18 5.86
N VAL A 469 -31.70 -15.97 6.49
CA VAL A 469 -31.59 -15.92 7.96
C VAL A 469 -31.49 -14.50 8.53
N LEU A 470 -31.35 -13.47 7.69
CA LEU A 470 -31.23 -12.08 8.14
C LEU A 470 -32.40 -11.62 9.02
N PRO A 471 -33.69 -11.93 8.74
CA PRO A 471 -34.79 -11.52 9.62
C PRO A 471 -34.68 -12.08 11.05
N GLY A 472 -34.10 -13.27 11.19
CA GLY A 472 -33.81 -13.87 12.49
C GLY A 472 -32.70 -13.13 13.24
N LEU A 473 -31.70 -12.61 12.52
CA LEU A 473 -30.66 -11.74 13.08
C LEU A 473 -31.23 -10.37 13.49
N ASP A 474 -32.08 -9.77 12.65
CA ASP A 474 -32.76 -8.50 12.97
C ASP A 474 -33.53 -8.63 14.29
N SER A 475 -34.29 -9.72 14.42
CA SER A 475 -35.08 -10.03 15.62
C SER A 475 -34.20 -10.30 16.84
N LEU A 476 -33.05 -10.97 16.66
CA LEU A 476 -32.11 -11.25 17.75
C LEU A 476 -31.55 -9.95 18.35
N PHE A 477 -31.10 -9.02 17.52
CA PHE A 477 -30.51 -7.77 18.00
C PHE A 477 -31.55 -6.77 18.51
N ASP A 478 -32.75 -6.73 17.93
CA ASP A 478 -33.88 -5.95 18.47
C ASP A 478 -34.28 -6.44 19.87
N HIS A 479 -34.44 -7.76 20.02
CA HIS A 479 -34.75 -8.36 21.32
C HIS A 479 -33.64 -8.10 22.34
N PHE A 480 -32.38 -8.25 21.94
CA PHE A 480 -31.22 -7.94 22.79
C PHE A 480 -31.25 -6.48 23.25
N ALA A 481 -31.48 -5.52 22.33
CA ALA A 481 -31.54 -4.11 22.68
C ALA A 481 -32.65 -3.81 23.69
N LYS A 482 -33.82 -4.44 23.56
CA LYS A 482 -34.93 -4.27 24.50
C LYS A 482 -34.65 -4.89 25.87
N THR A 483 -34.18 -6.12 25.89
CA THR A 483 -33.95 -6.88 27.14
C THR A 483 -32.80 -6.30 27.97
N GLU A 484 -31.71 -5.91 27.31
CA GLU A 484 -30.56 -5.28 27.97
C GLU A 484 -30.72 -3.77 28.17
N HIS A 485 -31.89 -3.24 27.80
CA HIS A 485 -32.24 -1.84 27.94
C HIS A 485 -31.16 -0.96 27.27
N ILE A 486 -30.90 -1.17 25.99
CA ILE A 486 -29.89 -0.42 25.23
C ILE A 486 -30.59 0.76 24.55
N PRO A 487 -30.19 2.02 24.82
CA PRO A 487 -30.82 3.18 24.19
C PRO A 487 -30.72 3.15 22.68
N GLY A 488 -29.52 2.87 22.15
CA GLY A 488 -29.19 2.82 20.74
C GLY A 488 -28.19 1.70 20.43
N LEU A 489 -28.50 0.91 19.40
CA LEU A 489 -27.67 -0.21 18.95
C LEU A 489 -27.55 -0.20 17.43
N VAL A 490 -26.36 -0.48 16.91
CA VAL A 490 -26.14 -0.82 15.50
C VAL A 490 -25.48 -2.18 15.41
N TYR A 491 -25.83 -2.97 14.40
CA TYR A 491 -25.07 -4.16 14.06
C TYR A 491 -24.99 -4.35 12.55
N GLY A 492 -23.96 -5.10 12.13
CA GLY A 492 -23.74 -5.44 10.73
C GLY A 492 -23.19 -6.84 10.55
N VAL A 493 -23.46 -7.42 9.38
CA VAL A 493 -22.92 -8.70 8.94
C VAL A 493 -22.02 -8.44 7.73
N LEU A 494 -20.77 -8.88 7.82
CA LEU A 494 -19.87 -8.95 6.68
C LEU A 494 -19.98 -10.30 6.00
N LEU A 495 -20.01 -10.27 4.67
CA LEU A 495 -19.93 -11.44 3.82
C LEU A 495 -18.94 -11.16 2.69
N ASP A 496 -17.96 -12.05 2.55
CA ASP A 496 -16.99 -12.08 1.45
C ASP A 496 -16.28 -10.73 1.25
N GLY A 497 -15.91 -10.10 2.37
CA GLY A 497 -15.18 -8.83 2.38
C GLY A 497 -16.06 -7.59 2.17
N LYS A 498 -17.39 -7.69 2.35
CA LYS A 498 -18.30 -6.53 2.23
C LYS A 498 -19.29 -6.48 3.39
N LEU A 499 -19.64 -5.27 3.83
CA LEU A 499 -20.80 -5.07 4.70
C LEU A 499 -22.05 -5.45 3.91
N PHE A 500 -22.61 -6.61 4.25
CA PHE A 500 -23.69 -7.25 3.50
C PHE A 500 -25.07 -6.84 4.02
N HIS A 501 -25.17 -6.66 5.32
CA HIS A 501 -26.40 -6.29 6.01
C HIS A 501 -26.08 -5.39 7.19
N SER A 502 -26.96 -4.43 7.46
CA SER A 502 -26.88 -3.57 8.65
C SER A 502 -28.27 -3.16 9.14
N ARG A 503 -28.37 -2.98 10.46
CA ARG A 503 -29.56 -2.47 11.14
C ARG A 503 -29.16 -1.61 12.32
N ALA A 504 -30.07 -0.70 12.67
CA ALA A 504 -29.98 0.14 13.84
C ALA A 504 -31.30 0.10 14.62
N PHE A 505 -31.22 0.24 15.93
CA PHE A 505 -32.35 0.25 16.85
C PHE A 505 -32.19 1.39 17.84
N GLY A 506 -33.30 2.04 18.20
CA GLY A 506 -33.33 3.06 19.25
C GLY A 506 -32.64 4.39 18.88
N PHE A 507 -32.03 5.03 19.86
CA PHE A 507 -31.53 6.41 19.80
C PHE A 507 -30.04 6.50 20.15
N ALA A 508 -29.30 7.21 19.30
CA ALA A 508 -27.94 7.66 19.57
C ALA A 508 -27.91 8.70 20.72
N ASN A 509 -28.97 9.53 20.79
CA ASN A 509 -29.17 10.53 21.84
C ASN A 509 -30.62 10.55 22.30
N LEU A 510 -30.87 10.16 23.55
CA LEU A 510 -32.20 10.09 24.15
C LEU A 510 -32.85 11.46 24.34
N GLN A 511 -32.09 12.48 24.74
CA GLN A 511 -32.62 13.81 25.06
C GLN A 511 -33.10 14.52 23.79
N GLN A 512 -32.29 14.47 22.72
CA GLN A 512 -32.60 15.07 21.43
C GLN A 512 -33.43 14.15 20.52
N LYS A 513 -33.70 12.91 20.95
CA LYS A 513 -34.40 11.87 20.17
C LYS A 513 -33.74 11.62 18.80
N ILE A 514 -32.42 11.65 18.74
CA ILE A 514 -31.67 11.35 17.51
C ILE A 514 -31.63 9.82 17.35
N PRO A 515 -32.21 9.25 16.27
CA PRO A 515 -32.20 7.81 16.06
C PRO A 515 -30.78 7.30 15.82
N ALA A 516 -30.50 6.08 16.27
CA ALA A 516 -29.27 5.40 15.87
C ALA A 516 -29.37 4.98 14.39
N ALA A 517 -28.25 5.06 13.68
CA ALA A 517 -28.11 4.69 12.28
C ALA A 517 -26.72 4.08 12.01
N PRO A 518 -26.51 3.33 10.91
CA PRO A 518 -25.19 2.74 10.60
C PRO A 518 -24.03 3.75 10.54
N ASP A 519 -24.31 5.00 10.18
CA ASP A 519 -23.37 6.13 10.14
C ASP A 519 -23.27 6.92 11.45
N THR A 520 -23.96 6.48 12.51
CA THR A 520 -23.77 7.00 13.87
C THR A 520 -22.40 6.57 14.39
N VAL A 521 -21.68 7.50 15.01
CA VAL A 521 -20.33 7.30 15.53
C VAL A 521 -20.42 6.85 17.00
N PHE A 522 -20.01 5.62 17.28
CA PHE A 522 -20.01 5.01 18.61
C PHE A 522 -18.58 4.86 19.14
N ARG A 523 -18.39 5.06 20.45
CA ARG A 523 -17.15 4.65 21.11
C ARG A 523 -17.08 3.13 21.17
N ILE A 524 -15.99 2.55 20.64
CA ILE A 524 -15.85 1.08 20.51
C ILE A 524 -15.04 0.45 21.64
N ALA A 525 -14.62 1.25 22.63
CA ALA A 525 -13.93 0.75 23.82
C ALA A 525 -12.74 -0.16 23.43
N SER A 526 -12.51 -1.23 24.18
CA SER A 526 -11.34 -2.09 24.04
C SER A 526 -11.09 -2.72 22.66
N MET A 527 -12.04 -2.64 21.72
CA MET A 527 -11.74 -2.96 20.31
C MET A 527 -10.61 -2.09 19.74
N THR A 528 -10.30 -0.92 20.33
CA THR A 528 -9.12 -0.11 19.99
C THR A 528 -7.80 -0.85 20.12
N LYS A 529 -7.68 -1.82 21.03
CA LYS A 529 -6.43 -2.57 21.28
C LYS A 529 -5.93 -3.33 20.06
N SER A 530 -6.83 -3.79 19.19
CA SER A 530 -6.45 -4.45 17.95
C SER A 530 -5.76 -3.49 16.97
N PHE A 531 -6.14 -2.20 16.96
CA PHE A 531 -5.49 -1.17 16.14
C PHE A 531 -4.10 -0.81 16.67
N VAL A 532 -3.95 -0.71 18.00
CA VAL A 532 -2.64 -0.50 18.62
C VAL A 532 -1.70 -1.66 18.33
N SER A 533 -2.19 -2.90 18.42
CA SER A 533 -1.39 -4.09 18.05
C SER A 533 -1.01 -4.09 16.56
N LEU A 534 -1.92 -3.67 15.68
CA LEU A 534 -1.63 -3.56 14.25
C LEU A 534 -0.57 -2.48 13.96
N ALA A 535 -0.57 -1.36 14.69
CA ALA A 535 0.45 -0.32 14.59
C ALA A 535 1.84 -0.82 15.03
N VAL A 536 1.92 -1.63 16.09
CA VAL A 536 3.17 -2.27 16.52
C VAL A 536 3.68 -3.22 15.43
N PHE A 537 2.80 -4.02 14.83
CA PHE A 537 3.16 -4.86 13.69
C PHE A 537 3.64 -4.05 12.48
N LYS A 538 3.03 -2.90 12.18
CA LYS A 538 3.50 -2.00 11.13
C LYS A 538 4.91 -1.49 11.40
N LEU A 539 5.17 -1.01 12.62
CA LEU A 539 6.50 -0.56 13.02
C LEU A 539 7.54 -1.68 12.94
N ARG A 540 7.16 -2.91 13.27
CA ARG A 540 8.03 -4.09 13.09
C ARG A 540 8.33 -4.36 11.62
N ASP A 541 7.31 -4.36 10.77
CA ASP A 541 7.48 -4.58 9.33
C ASP A 541 8.34 -3.49 8.67
N ASP A 542 8.34 -2.27 9.25
CA ASP A 542 9.20 -1.13 8.87
C ASP A 542 10.61 -1.19 9.51
N GLY A 543 10.92 -2.21 10.30
CA GLY A 543 12.21 -2.38 10.97
C GLY A 543 12.47 -1.41 12.13
N LYS A 544 11.43 -0.76 12.67
CA LYS A 544 11.55 0.24 13.77
C LYS A 544 11.57 -0.39 15.17
N LEU A 545 11.03 -1.60 15.31
CA LEU A 545 11.06 -2.36 16.56
C LEU A 545 11.06 -3.87 16.32
N SER A 546 11.46 -4.62 17.34
CA SER A 546 11.19 -6.05 17.47
C SER A 546 10.11 -6.28 18.52
N LEU A 547 9.30 -7.32 18.35
CA LEU A 547 8.32 -7.70 19.38
C LEU A 547 9.03 -8.19 20.66
N ASP A 548 10.25 -8.71 20.55
CA ASP A 548 11.02 -9.20 21.71
C ASP A 548 11.93 -8.12 22.31
N ASP A 549 11.84 -6.87 21.83
CA ASP A 549 12.54 -5.76 22.47
C ASP A 549 12.01 -5.56 23.90
N PRO A 550 12.91 -5.29 24.87
CA PRO A 550 12.49 -4.91 26.21
C PRO A 550 11.82 -3.54 26.21
N VAL A 551 10.75 -3.37 26.98
CA VAL A 551 9.95 -2.13 26.99
C VAL A 551 10.76 -0.90 27.40
N GLU A 552 11.75 -1.05 28.27
CA GLU A 552 12.60 0.06 28.72
C GLU A 552 13.48 0.67 27.62
N LYS A 553 13.63 -0.01 26.48
CA LYS A 553 14.24 0.57 25.27
C LYS A 553 13.44 1.77 24.76
N TYR A 554 12.12 1.76 24.98
CA TYR A 554 11.19 2.77 24.48
C TYR A 554 10.71 3.71 25.57
N LEU A 555 10.60 3.21 26.81
CA LEU A 555 10.00 3.92 27.94
C LEU A 555 11.06 4.19 29.02
N SER A 556 11.52 5.44 29.09
CA SER A 556 12.62 5.89 29.96
C SER A 556 12.38 5.70 31.47
N GLU A 557 11.11 5.64 31.86
CA GLU A 557 10.63 5.49 33.23
C GLU A 557 10.55 4.02 33.66
N PHE A 558 10.50 3.09 32.71
CA PHE A 558 10.31 1.66 32.99
C PHE A 558 11.49 1.00 33.75
N PRO A 559 12.77 1.40 33.59
CA PRO A 559 13.86 0.87 34.43
C PRO A 559 13.66 1.04 35.95
N LYS A 560 12.78 1.94 36.39
CA LYS A 560 12.45 2.15 37.81
C LYS A 560 11.40 1.18 38.33
N VAL A 561 10.72 0.46 37.45
CA VAL A 561 9.67 -0.49 37.80
C VAL A 561 10.33 -1.77 38.31
N GLN A 562 10.11 -2.09 39.58
CA GLN A 562 10.63 -3.31 40.18
C GLN A 562 9.75 -4.51 39.78
N PRO A 563 10.34 -5.61 39.28
CA PRO A 563 9.58 -6.83 39.04
C PRO A 563 9.10 -7.47 40.36
N PRO A 564 8.07 -8.35 40.32
CA PRO A 564 7.55 -9.00 41.52
C PRO A 564 8.56 -9.97 42.17
N THR A 565 9.49 -10.53 41.39
CA THR A 565 10.57 -11.41 41.87
C THR A 565 11.88 -11.11 41.15
N SER A 566 13.02 -11.49 41.74
CA SER A 566 14.35 -11.27 41.14
C SER A 566 14.63 -12.10 39.88
N ASP A 567 13.89 -13.20 39.68
CA ASP A 567 13.98 -14.08 38.50
C ASP A 567 12.91 -13.80 37.45
N SER A 568 12.05 -12.80 37.66
CA SER A 568 11.06 -12.38 36.68
C SER A 568 11.73 -11.92 35.38
N PRO A 569 11.32 -12.44 34.21
CA PRO A 569 11.80 -11.95 32.93
C PRO A 569 11.49 -10.46 32.73
N ARG A 570 12.32 -9.80 31.92
CA ARG A 570 12.07 -8.41 31.50
C ARG A 570 10.80 -8.35 30.63
N VAL A 571 9.99 -7.33 30.86
CA VAL A 571 8.79 -7.08 30.05
C VAL A 571 9.21 -6.69 28.63
N THR A 572 8.66 -7.39 27.63
CA THR A 572 8.87 -7.12 26.21
C THR A 572 7.65 -6.47 25.56
N VAL A 573 7.83 -5.89 24.37
CA VAL A 573 6.71 -5.40 23.53
C VAL A 573 5.67 -6.50 23.29
N ARG A 574 6.12 -7.75 23.06
CA ARG A 574 5.27 -8.92 22.89
C ARG A 574 4.41 -9.15 24.12
N ASN A 575 4.97 -9.07 25.33
CA ASN A 575 4.21 -9.29 26.56
C ASN A 575 3.09 -8.27 26.75
N LEU A 576 3.30 -7.01 26.35
CA LEU A 576 2.24 -6.00 26.35
C LEU A 576 1.11 -6.38 25.38
N MET A 577 1.46 -6.75 24.14
CA MET A 577 0.48 -7.14 23.12
C MET A 577 -0.31 -8.41 23.47
N THR A 578 0.29 -9.32 24.23
CA THR A 578 -0.28 -10.63 24.58
C THR A 578 -0.89 -10.68 25.97
N MET A 579 -0.89 -9.57 26.71
CA MET A 579 -1.42 -9.50 28.09
C MET A 579 -0.76 -10.52 29.02
N THR A 580 0.58 -10.64 28.92
CA THR A 580 1.40 -11.52 29.75
C THR A 580 2.48 -10.75 30.49
N THR A 581 2.23 -9.48 30.81
CA THR A 581 3.18 -8.65 31.58
C THR A 581 3.19 -8.98 33.07
N GLY A 582 2.10 -9.59 33.56
CA GLY A 582 1.84 -9.75 34.99
C GLY A 582 1.20 -8.53 35.65
N LEU A 583 0.86 -7.48 34.89
CA LEU A 583 0.06 -6.36 35.39
C LEU A 583 -1.37 -6.84 35.69
N PRO A 584 -2.04 -6.26 36.72
CA PRO A 584 -3.36 -6.68 37.13
C PRO A 584 -4.46 -6.31 36.13
N GLU A 585 -5.57 -7.04 36.19
CA GLU A 585 -6.84 -6.59 35.61
C GLU A 585 -7.32 -5.31 36.28
N ASP A 586 -7.43 -4.26 35.48
CA ASP A 586 -7.57 -2.89 35.93
C ASP A 586 -8.82 -2.20 35.37
N ASN A 587 -9.75 -2.93 34.74
CA ASN A 587 -10.93 -2.35 34.07
C ASN A 587 -11.65 -1.27 34.90
N PRO A 588 -12.08 -1.48 36.17
CA PRO A 588 -12.83 -0.47 36.91
C PRO A 588 -12.09 0.87 37.08
N TRP A 589 -10.76 0.83 37.17
CA TRP A 589 -9.90 2.02 37.30
C TRP A 589 -9.48 2.55 35.93
N GLY A 590 -8.89 1.69 35.10
CA GLY A 590 -8.29 2.01 33.80
C GLY A 590 -9.30 2.50 32.76
N ASP A 591 -10.54 2.01 32.79
CA ASP A 591 -11.61 2.49 31.90
C ASP A 591 -11.93 3.98 32.10
N ARG A 592 -11.52 4.54 33.25
CA ARG A 592 -11.69 5.96 33.60
C ARG A 592 -10.45 6.81 33.35
N GLN A 593 -9.38 6.23 32.80
CA GLN A 593 -8.09 6.91 32.59
C GLN A 593 -7.82 7.28 31.13
N LEU A 594 -8.82 7.23 30.23
CA LEU A 594 -8.59 7.48 28.79
C LEU A 594 -7.90 8.84 28.51
N ALA A 595 -8.30 9.89 29.23
CA ALA A 595 -7.79 11.25 29.07
C ALA A 595 -6.50 11.54 29.87
N ILE A 596 -5.82 10.53 30.42
CA ILE A 596 -4.59 10.74 31.20
C ILE A 596 -3.51 11.43 30.33
N SER A 597 -2.88 12.48 30.85
CA SER A 597 -1.79 13.17 30.14
C SER A 597 -0.50 12.35 30.18
N GLN A 598 0.41 12.63 29.25
CA GLN A 598 1.71 11.98 29.19
C GLN A 598 2.52 12.19 30.48
N GLU A 599 2.49 13.39 31.06
CA GLU A 599 3.20 13.70 32.30
C GLU A 599 2.61 12.92 33.48
N ALA A 600 1.29 12.84 33.56
CA ALA A 600 0.60 12.09 34.61
C ALA A 600 0.89 10.59 34.51
N LEU A 601 0.84 10.02 33.30
CA LEU A 601 1.18 8.62 33.05
C LEU A 601 2.65 8.34 33.40
N LYS A 602 3.59 9.17 32.94
CA LYS A 602 5.01 9.01 33.23
C LYS A 602 5.31 9.09 34.73
N LYS A 603 4.64 10.02 35.43
CA LYS A 603 4.74 10.14 36.89
C LYS A 603 4.20 8.90 37.59
N PHE A 604 3.06 8.37 37.14
CA PHE A 604 2.47 7.15 37.68
C PHE A 604 3.42 5.95 37.54
N VAL A 605 3.93 5.69 36.33
CA VAL A 605 4.85 4.58 36.06
C VAL A 605 6.18 4.75 36.82
N SER A 606 6.71 5.97 36.88
CA SER A 606 7.95 6.26 37.63
C SER A 606 7.80 6.06 39.14
N GLY A 607 6.57 6.08 39.67
CA GLY A 607 6.26 5.78 41.06
C GLY A 607 6.34 4.29 41.41
N GLY A 608 6.55 3.43 40.40
CA GLY A 608 6.51 1.97 40.52
C GLY A 608 5.15 1.39 40.11
N LEU A 609 5.15 0.12 39.73
CA LEU A 609 3.95 -0.64 39.37
C LEU A 609 3.82 -1.86 40.26
N SER A 610 2.58 -2.28 40.50
CA SER A 610 2.27 -3.55 41.16
C SER A 610 1.95 -4.61 40.12
N PHE A 611 2.40 -5.84 40.36
CA PHE A 611 2.21 -6.99 39.48
C PHE A 611 1.45 -8.07 40.23
N SER A 612 0.45 -8.66 39.58
CA SER A 612 -0.24 -9.87 40.04
C SER A 612 0.66 -11.11 39.90
N ASN A 613 1.48 -11.15 38.85
CA ASN A 613 2.24 -12.34 38.45
C ASN A 613 3.61 -11.99 37.88
N PRO A 614 4.61 -12.89 37.91
CA PRO A 614 5.84 -12.72 37.14
C PRO A 614 5.56 -12.66 35.62
N THR A 615 6.33 -11.84 34.91
CA THR A 615 6.22 -11.64 33.46
C THR A 615 6.25 -12.97 32.71
N GLY A 616 5.32 -13.14 31.76
CA GLY A 616 5.29 -14.27 30.83
C GLY A 616 4.64 -15.55 31.35
N GLN A 617 4.23 -15.61 32.63
CA GLN A 617 3.68 -16.85 33.21
C GLN A 617 2.27 -17.18 32.73
N GLN A 618 1.37 -16.20 32.72
CA GLN A 618 -0.03 -16.42 32.36
C GLN A 618 -0.68 -15.19 31.73
N TYR A 619 -1.87 -15.40 31.19
CA TYR A 619 -2.73 -14.35 30.67
C TYR A 619 -3.42 -13.61 31.81
N GLU A 620 -3.34 -12.28 31.80
CA GLU A 620 -4.14 -11.40 32.66
C GLU A 620 -4.45 -10.11 31.91
N TYR A 621 -5.74 -9.78 31.78
CA TYR A 621 -6.18 -8.64 30.99
C TYR A 621 -5.62 -7.35 31.61
N SER A 622 -5.07 -6.42 30.81
CA SER A 622 -4.57 -5.15 31.36
C SER A 622 -4.73 -4.00 30.37
N ASN A 623 -5.50 -2.98 30.78
CA ASN A 623 -5.58 -1.71 30.07
C ASN A 623 -4.24 -0.97 30.15
N LEU A 624 -3.63 -0.87 31.34
CA LEU A 624 -2.32 -0.22 31.52
C LEU A 624 -1.26 -0.82 30.59
N GLY A 625 -1.23 -2.15 30.40
CA GLY A 625 -0.34 -2.79 29.43
C GLY A 625 -0.50 -2.24 28.00
N PHE A 626 -1.73 -2.00 27.55
CA PHE A 626 -1.99 -1.39 26.25
C PHE A 626 -1.75 0.12 26.21
N VAL A 627 -1.93 0.83 27.33
CA VAL A 627 -1.54 2.24 27.45
C VAL A 627 -0.03 2.40 27.28
N LEU A 628 0.77 1.54 27.93
CA LEU A 628 2.22 1.49 27.74
C LEU A 628 2.60 1.09 26.31
N LEU A 629 1.85 0.18 25.68
CA LEU A 629 2.06 -0.18 24.28
C LEU A 629 1.81 1.00 23.33
N GLY A 630 0.82 1.86 23.61
CA GLY A 630 0.64 3.13 22.92
C GLY A 630 1.89 4.02 23.03
N GLN A 631 2.50 4.10 24.21
CA GLN A 631 3.75 4.84 24.39
C GLN A 631 4.92 4.22 23.62
N VAL A 632 4.99 2.89 23.51
CA VAL A 632 5.98 2.21 22.66
C VAL A 632 5.79 2.61 21.19
N VAL A 633 4.56 2.66 20.69
CA VAL A 633 4.25 3.15 19.34
C VAL A 633 4.70 4.61 19.18
N SER A 634 4.39 5.48 20.15
CA SER A 634 4.80 6.88 20.10
C SER A 634 6.33 7.05 20.05
N SER A 635 7.03 6.32 20.92
CA SER A 635 8.49 6.34 21.01
C SER A 635 9.17 5.79 19.76
N ALA A 636 8.73 4.63 19.26
CA ALA A 636 9.32 3.98 18.08
C ALA A 636 9.02 4.73 16.77
N SER A 637 7.89 5.43 16.67
CA SER A 637 7.51 6.20 15.48
C SER A 637 8.00 7.66 15.50
N GLY A 638 8.27 8.22 16.68
CA GLY A 638 8.63 9.62 16.86
C GLY A 638 7.45 10.60 16.81
N ILE A 639 6.20 10.12 16.77
CA ILE A 639 4.97 10.93 16.77
C ILE A 639 3.93 10.29 17.70
N PRO A 640 2.92 11.03 18.21
CA PRO A 640 1.88 10.45 19.05
C PRO A 640 1.17 9.25 18.39
N PHE A 641 0.89 8.19 19.14
CA PHE A 641 0.33 6.95 18.60
C PHE A 641 -1.03 7.16 17.91
N GLN A 642 -1.84 8.12 18.38
CA GLN A 642 -3.10 8.50 17.74
C GLN A 642 -2.84 8.94 16.30
N LYS A 643 -1.89 9.86 16.11
CA LYS A 643 -1.47 10.35 14.78
C LYS A 643 -0.87 9.23 13.95
N TYR A 644 -0.05 8.36 14.55
CA TYR A 644 0.53 7.22 13.85
C TYR A 644 -0.55 6.26 13.33
N ILE A 645 -1.50 5.86 14.17
CA ILE A 645 -2.61 4.97 13.79
C ILE A 645 -3.49 5.65 12.74
N THR A 646 -3.85 6.93 12.90
CA THR A 646 -4.67 7.65 11.93
C THR A 646 -4.01 7.67 10.55
N THR A 647 -2.73 8.02 10.46
CA THR A 647 -2.03 8.14 9.18
C THR A 647 -1.66 6.79 8.56
N ASN A 648 -1.23 5.82 9.37
CA ASN A 648 -0.63 4.58 8.85
C ASN A 648 -1.57 3.38 8.87
N ILE A 649 -2.69 3.45 9.59
CA ILE A 649 -3.69 2.36 9.67
C ILE A 649 -5.04 2.83 9.14
N LEU A 650 -5.64 3.87 9.73
CA LEU A 650 -7.00 4.30 9.38
C LEU A 650 -7.07 4.90 7.97
N GLY A 651 -6.12 5.77 7.61
CA GLY A 651 -6.01 6.39 6.29
C GLY A 651 -5.92 5.35 5.15
N PRO A 652 -4.95 4.42 5.18
CA PRO A 652 -4.83 3.36 4.17
C PRO A 652 -6.05 2.44 4.08
N LEU A 653 -6.79 2.26 5.18
CA LEU A 653 -8.03 1.49 5.19
C LEU A 653 -9.27 2.32 4.77
N GLY A 654 -9.11 3.62 4.53
CA GLY A 654 -10.21 4.52 4.18
C GLY A 654 -11.23 4.72 5.31
N MET A 655 -10.81 4.61 6.56
CA MET A 655 -11.66 4.79 7.74
C MET A 655 -11.76 6.29 8.12
N THR A 656 -12.47 7.07 7.30
CA THR A 656 -12.51 8.53 7.36
C THR A 656 -13.47 9.12 8.40
N ASN A 657 -14.37 8.31 8.96
CA ASN A 657 -15.32 8.65 10.03
C ASN A 657 -14.93 7.92 11.33
N THR A 658 -13.63 7.80 11.58
CA THR A 658 -13.05 7.19 12.76
C THR A 658 -12.15 8.20 13.46
N HIS A 659 -12.44 8.47 14.73
CA HIS A 659 -11.92 9.60 15.48
C HIS A 659 -11.38 9.16 16.85
N TRP A 660 -10.53 10.01 17.44
CA TRP A 660 -10.06 9.90 18.82
C TRP A 660 -10.82 10.85 19.75
N GLU A 661 -11.06 12.08 19.30
CA GLU A 661 -11.75 13.11 20.07
C GLU A 661 -13.23 13.20 19.68
N PHE A 662 -14.12 13.10 20.67
CA PHE A 662 -15.57 13.13 20.42
C PHE A 662 -16.08 14.55 20.13
N ALA A 663 -15.39 15.58 20.64
CA ALA A 663 -15.75 16.98 20.43
C ALA A 663 -15.64 17.43 18.96
N GLU A 664 -14.92 16.67 18.13
CA GLU A 664 -14.79 16.91 16.68
C GLU A 664 -15.96 16.34 15.88
N ILE A 665 -16.83 15.55 16.51
CA ILE A 665 -17.93 14.84 15.86
C ILE A 665 -19.19 15.71 15.93
N ALA A 666 -19.90 15.84 14.82
CA ALA A 666 -21.18 16.53 14.77
C ALA A 666 -22.17 15.90 15.77
N ALA A 667 -22.85 16.75 16.56
CA ALA A 667 -23.71 16.29 17.66
C ALA A 667 -24.87 15.39 17.20
N ASP A 668 -25.32 15.53 15.95
CA ASP A 668 -26.35 14.70 15.32
C ASP A 668 -25.83 13.34 14.82
N LYS A 669 -24.52 13.13 14.82
CA LYS A 669 -23.85 11.88 14.44
C LYS A 669 -23.26 11.12 15.62
N LEU A 670 -22.99 11.79 16.75
CA LEU A 670 -22.37 11.19 17.92
C LEU A 670 -23.38 10.39 18.76
N ALA A 671 -23.08 9.13 19.06
CA ALA A 671 -23.79 8.39 20.10
C ALA A 671 -23.30 8.82 21.50
N LEU A 672 -24.23 9.26 22.34
CA LEU A 672 -23.96 9.53 23.76
C LEU A 672 -24.13 8.25 24.58
N GLY A 673 -23.26 8.05 25.57
CA GLY A 673 -23.28 6.86 26.42
C GLY A 673 -24.21 7.01 27.63
N TYR A 674 -24.89 5.93 27.99
CA TYR A 674 -25.85 5.93 29.10
C TYR A 674 -25.64 4.76 30.06
N ARG A 675 -26.15 4.91 31.28
CA ARG A 675 -26.27 3.87 32.30
C ARG A 675 -27.74 3.61 32.59
N TRP A 676 -28.10 2.33 32.74
CA TRP A 676 -29.39 1.92 33.32
C TRP A 676 -29.21 1.76 34.81
N GLU A 677 -29.90 2.56 35.61
CA GLU A 677 -29.88 2.40 37.06
C GLU A 677 -31.22 2.85 37.64
N HIS A 678 -31.74 2.12 38.63
CA HIS A 678 -33.01 2.45 39.30
C HIS A 678 -34.21 2.58 38.33
N GLY A 679 -34.19 1.87 37.19
CA GLY A 679 -35.25 1.93 36.18
C GLY A 679 -35.26 3.21 35.34
N VAL A 680 -34.16 3.98 35.33
CA VAL A 680 -34.03 5.21 34.54
C VAL A 680 -32.67 5.31 33.83
N TRP A 681 -32.64 6.09 32.73
CA TRP A 681 -31.43 6.40 31.97
C TRP A 681 -30.66 7.56 32.59
N ALA A 682 -29.39 7.34 32.93
CA ALA A 682 -28.45 8.38 33.32
C ALA A 682 -27.38 8.56 32.24
N LEU A 683 -27.06 9.81 31.89
CA LEU A 683 -25.99 10.13 30.95
C LEU A 683 -24.61 9.85 31.59
N GLU A 684 -23.73 9.17 30.86
CA GLU A 684 -22.35 8.92 31.28
C GLU A 684 -21.41 9.98 30.69
N PRO A 685 -20.45 10.52 31.47
CA PRO A 685 -19.45 11.43 30.95
C PRO A 685 -18.59 10.78 29.86
N MET A 686 -18.42 11.47 28.74
CA MET A 686 -17.44 11.08 27.72
C MET A 686 -16.06 11.62 28.09
N LEU A 687 -15.05 10.75 28.09
CA LEU A 687 -13.67 11.14 28.33
C LEU A 687 -13.01 11.61 27.03
N HIS A 688 -12.26 12.70 27.10
CA HIS A 688 -11.43 13.23 26.02
C HIS A 688 -10.30 12.26 25.62
N ASP A 689 -9.70 12.54 24.46
CA ASP A 689 -8.47 11.85 24.05
C ASP A 689 -7.31 12.13 25.01
N GLY A 690 -6.40 11.16 25.13
CA GLY A 690 -5.23 11.18 26.00
C GLY A 690 -4.43 9.88 25.85
N GLU A 691 -3.38 9.69 26.65
CA GLU A 691 -2.51 8.51 26.50
C GLU A 691 -3.23 7.19 26.83
N GLY A 692 -4.26 7.27 27.68
CA GLY A 692 -5.12 6.14 28.03
C GLY A 692 -5.98 5.67 26.85
N ALA A 693 -6.20 6.51 25.84
CA ALA A 693 -7.00 6.18 24.66
C ALA A 693 -6.47 4.94 23.91
N ALA A 694 -5.20 4.57 24.05
CA ALA A 694 -4.66 3.34 23.48
C ALA A 694 -5.41 2.07 23.92
N CYS A 695 -6.03 2.06 25.11
CA CYS A 695 -6.78 0.91 25.58
C CYS A 695 -8.25 0.90 25.11
N GLY A 696 -8.82 2.02 24.64
CA GLY A 696 -10.26 2.05 24.30
C GLY A 696 -10.85 3.35 23.74
N GLY A 697 -10.03 4.24 23.19
CA GLY A 697 -10.44 5.61 22.84
C GLY A 697 -11.07 5.78 21.46
N LEU A 698 -10.95 4.82 20.54
CA LEU A 698 -11.50 4.99 19.19
C LEU A 698 -13.02 5.12 19.20
N ILE A 699 -13.50 6.00 18.34
CA ILE A 699 -14.91 6.26 18.06
C ILE A 699 -15.10 6.12 16.56
N THR A 700 -16.07 5.31 16.11
CA THR A 700 -16.18 4.96 14.68
C THR A 700 -17.63 4.67 14.28
N THR A 701 -17.85 4.56 12.97
CA THR A 701 -19.11 4.11 12.37
C THR A 701 -19.06 2.62 12.04
N LEU A 702 -20.22 2.01 11.80
CA LEU A 702 -20.28 0.61 11.36
C LEU A 702 -19.57 0.41 10.01
N ASP A 703 -19.75 1.36 9.09
CA ASP A 703 -19.18 1.31 7.74
C ASP A 703 -17.66 1.34 7.74
N ASP A 704 -17.06 2.18 8.58
CA ASP A 704 -15.59 2.23 8.71
C ASP A 704 -15.05 0.98 9.38
N PHE A 705 -15.67 0.54 10.48
CA PHE A 705 -15.19 -0.66 11.17
C PHE A 705 -15.31 -1.92 10.31
N ALA A 706 -16.31 -1.98 9.42
CA ALA A 706 -16.41 -3.04 8.43
C ALA A 706 -15.19 -3.11 7.50
N LYS A 707 -14.57 -1.98 7.14
CA LYS A 707 -13.32 -1.98 6.34
C LYS A 707 -12.16 -2.63 7.09
N TYR A 708 -12.09 -2.42 8.41
CA TYR A 708 -11.09 -3.09 9.26
C TYR A 708 -11.30 -4.61 9.34
N VAL A 709 -12.54 -5.06 9.53
CA VAL A 709 -12.85 -6.50 9.53
C VAL A 709 -12.64 -7.11 8.14
N GLN A 710 -12.99 -6.40 7.07
CA GLN A 710 -12.67 -6.80 5.70
C GLN A 710 -11.16 -7.01 5.53
N PHE A 711 -10.33 -6.06 5.96
CA PHE A 711 -8.87 -6.20 5.88
C PHE A 711 -8.36 -7.48 6.56
N HIS A 712 -8.93 -7.84 7.72
CA HIS A 712 -8.62 -9.10 8.39
C HIS A 712 -9.07 -10.35 7.62
N LEU A 713 -10.25 -10.32 6.99
CA LEU A 713 -10.78 -11.43 6.19
C LEU A 713 -10.02 -11.62 4.87
N ASP A 714 -9.57 -10.52 4.27
CA ASP A 714 -8.86 -10.48 2.98
C ASP A 714 -7.42 -11.00 3.09
N ALA A 715 -6.91 -11.19 4.31
CA ALA A 715 -5.63 -11.88 4.54
C ALA A 715 -5.64 -13.36 4.15
N TRP A 716 -6.81 -13.93 3.82
CA TRP A 716 -6.99 -15.34 3.48
C TRP A 716 -7.69 -15.57 2.13
N PRO A 717 -7.33 -16.64 1.39
CA PRO A 717 -6.20 -17.53 1.65
C PRO A 717 -4.85 -16.80 1.43
N ALA A 718 -3.74 -17.48 1.73
CA ALA A 718 -2.43 -17.03 1.29
C ALA A 718 -2.35 -17.06 -0.25
N ARG A 719 -1.72 -16.05 -0.84
CA ARG A 719 -1.63 -15.83 -2.29
C ARG A 719 -0.52 -14.82 -2.59
N ASP A 720 -0.07 -14.83 -3.83
CA ASP A 720 1.09 -14.06 -4.29
C ASP A 720 0.71 -12.70 -4.89
N ASP A 721 -0.57 -12.30 -4.81
CA ASP A 721 -1.03 -10.96 -5.19
C ASP A 721 -0.60 -9.89 -4.13
N PRO A 722 -0.77 -8.57 -4.36
CA PRO A 722 -0.11 -7.54 -3.57
C PRO A 722 -0.77 -7.39 -2.22
N ASP A 723 0.01 -6.92 -1.26
CA ASP A 723 -0.53 -6.36 -0.04
C ASP A 723 -0.82 -4.87 -0.26
N PHE A 724 -2.11 -4.50 -0.23
CA PHE A 724 -2.57 -3.11 -0.35
C PHE A 724 -2.99 -2.47 0.97
N GLY A 725 -3.04 -3.27 2.04
CA GLY A 725 -3.40 -2.77 3.36
C GLY A 725 -2.21 -2.19 4.10
N PRO A 726 -2.44 -1.68 5.32
CA PRO A 726 -1.41 -1.01 6.11
C PRO A 726 -0.21 -1.92 6.44
N VAL A 727 -0.41 -3.24 6.55
CA VAL A 727 0.65 -4.24 6.75
C VAL A 727 0.48 -5.42 5.77
N ARG A 728 1.51 -6.26 5.68
CA ARG A 728 1.47 -7.47 4.84
C ARG A 728 0.36 -8.43 5.28
N ARG A 729 -0.29 -9.15 4.36
CA ARG A 729 -1.29 -10.17 4.74
C ARG A 729 -0.69 -11.27 5.61
N ALA A 730 0.60 -11.60 5.42
CA ALA A 730 1.32 -12.52 6.31
C ALA A 730 1.35 -12.02 7.77
N THR A 731 1.55 -10.71 7.97
CA THR A 731 1.51 -10.05 9.27
C THR A 731 0.11 -10.08 9.87
N VAL A 732 -0.93 -9.85 9.08
CA VAL A 732 -2.31 -10.01 9.53
C VAL A 732 -2.59 -11.46 9.96
N ARG A 733 -2.15 -12.46 9.18
CA ARG A 733 -2.29 -13.87 9.55
C ARG A 733 -1.53 -14.22 10.83
N GLU A 734 -0.40 -13.58 11.10
CA GLU A 734 0.34 -13.72 12.37
C GLU A 734 -0.42 -13.13 13.55
N MET A 735 -0.98 -11.92 13.40
CA MET A 735 -1.84 -11.28 14.41
C MET A 735 -3.03 -12.17 14.79
N GLN A 736 -3.49 -13.01 13.86
CA GLN A 736 -4.60 -13.93 14.01
C GLN A 736 -4.22 -15.31 14.57
N LYS A 737 -2.99 -15.49 15.08
CA LYS A 737 -2.57 -16.75 15.72
C LYS A 737 -2.93 -16.79 17.20
N PRO A 738 -3.27 -17.97 17.76
CA PRO A 738 -3.35 -18.13 19.20
C PRO A 738 -1.96 -17.97 19.83
N PHE A 739 -1.87 -17.25 20.95
CA PHE A 739 -0.59 -17.04 21.65
C PHE A 739 -0.60 -17.60 23.08
N VAL A 740 -1.41 -17.02 23.98
CA VAL A 740 -1.49 -17.45 25.39
C VAL A 740 -2.88 -18.01 25.69
N PHE A 741 -2.95 -19.15 26.39
CA PHE A 741 -4.21 -19.72 26.84
C PHE A 741 -4.93 -18.73 27.76
N SER A 742 -6.20 -18.45 27.48
CA SER A 742 -7.00 -17.50 28.24
C SER A 742 -8.09 -18.21 29.04
N ARG A 743 -8.88 -19.08 28.40
CA ARG A 743 -9.96 -19.82 29.07
C ARG A 743 -10.44 -21.03 28.28
N MET A 744 -11.19 -21.90 28.95
CA MET A 744 -11.95 -23.00 28.36
C MET A 744 -13.43 -22.86 28.70
N ALA A 745 -14.30 -23.14 27.73
CA ALA A 745 -15.74 -23.27 27.92
C ALA A 745 -16.14 -24.76 27.72
N PRO A 746 -16.02 -25.60 28.75
CA PRO A 746 -16.24 -27.06 28.63
C PRO A 746 -17.71 -27.44 28.44
N LYS A 747 -18.65 -26.54 28.74
CA LYS A 747 -20.10 -26.75 28.69
C LYS A 747 -20.80 -25.99 27.55
N GLY A 748 -20.04 -25.57 26.53
CA GLY A 748 -20.64 -24.95 25.35
C GLY A 748 -21.60 -25.92 24.64
N THR A 749 -22.61 -25.40 23.96
CA THR A 749 -23.58 -26.16 23.17
C THR A 749 -23.83 -25.49 21.82
N LEU A 750 -24.38 -26.23 20.86
CA LEU A 750 -24.88 -25.68 19.58
C LEU A 750 -26.19 -24.87 19.81
N LEU A 751 -26.80 -24.34 18.74
CA LEU A 751 -28.03 -23.55 18.84
C LEU A 751 -29.22 -24.30 19.47
N ASP A 752 -29.22 -25.63 19.39
CA ASP A 752 -30.23 -26.48 20.01
C ASP A 752 -30.18 -26.49 21.55
N GLY A 753 -29.11 -25.94 22.14
CA GLY A 753 -28.89 -25.86 23.59
C GLY A 753 -28.60 -27.20 24.27
N VAL A 754 -28.47 -28.30 23.50
CA VAL A 754 -28.31 -29.66 24.05
C VAL A 754 -27.12 -30.41 23.45
N THR A 755 -26.75 -30.16 22.20
CA THR A 755 -25.60 -30.80 21.56
C THR A 755 -24.30 -30.17 22.08
N PRO A 756 -23.40 -30.95 22.72
CA PRO A 756 -22.16 -30.40 23.27
C PRO A 756 -21.27 -29.76 22.18
N ASN A 757 -20.82 -28.54 22.43
CA ASN A 757 -19.85 -27.82 21.63
C ASN A 757 -18.83 -27.08 22.52
N PRO A 758 -17.94 -27.81 23.23
CA PRO A 758 -16.91 -27.18 24.04
C PRO A 758 -15.95 -26.36 23.17
N SER A 759 -15.40 -25.29 23.74
CA SER A 759 -14.42 -24.44 23.05
C SER A 759 -13.25 -24.06 23.95
N ILE A 760 -12.08 -23.87 23.36
CA ILE A 760 -10.91 -23.29 24.03
C ILE A 760 -10.63 -21.90 23.44
N SER A 761 -10.11 -21.00 24.27
CA SER A 761 -9.82 -19.62 23.87
C SER A 761 -8.42 -19.21 24.30
N PHE A 762 -7.77 -18.50 23.40
CA PHE A 762 -6.46 -17.90 23.54
C PHE A 762 -6.58 -16.40 23.32
N TYR A 763 -5.60 -15.66 23.82
CA TYR A 763 -5.42 -14.26 23.47
C TYR A 763 -4.10 -14.10 22.71
N GLY A 764 -4.10 -13.24 21.71
CA GLY A 764 -2.92 -12.92 20.92
C GLY A 764 -3.08 -11.56 20.24
N TYR A 765 -2.11 -10.68 20.45
CA TYR A 765 -1.94 -9.44 19.67
C TYR A 765 -3.22 -8.59 19.51
N GLY A 766 -3.96 -8.36 20.59
CA GLY A 766 -5.18 -7.56 20.53
C GLY A 766 -6.41 -8.30 19.98
N LEU A 767 -6.36 -9.63 19.85
CA LEU A 767 -7.47 -10.48 19.42
C LEU A 767 -7.65 -11.67 20.37
N GLY A 768 -8.91 -12.00 20.64
CA GLY A 768 -9.30 -13.30 21.16
C GLY A 768 -9.39 -14.30 20.01
N TRP A 769 -8.75 -15.45 20.17
CA TRP A 769 -8.78 -16.58 19.24
C TRP A 769 -9.51 -17.75 19.91
N SER A 770 -10.50 -18.35 19.27
CA SER A 770 -11.15 -19.55 19.80
C SER A 770 -11.40 -20.59 18.73
N ILE A 771 -11.35 -21.85 19.14
CA ILE A 771 -11.75 -23.01 18.34
C ILE A 771 -12.75 -23.85 19.13
N ASP A 772 -13.80 -24.31 18.44
CA ASP A 772 -14.85 -25.14 19.01
C ASP A 772 -14.69 -26.62 18.59
N SER A 773 -15.60 -27.48 19.05
CA SER A 773 -15.54 -28.93 18.75
C SER A 773 -15.79 -29.25 17.28
N ARG A 774 -16.40 -28.32 16.53
CA ARG A 774 -16.58 -28.40 15.07
C ARG A 774 -15.30 -28.04 14.30
N GLN A 775 -14.20 -27.72 15.01
CA GLN A 775 -12.96 -27.18 14.46
C GLN A 775 -13.13 -25.80 13.82
N ILE A 776 -14.14 -25.05 14.21
CA ILE A 776 -14.38 -23.70 13.67
C ILE A 776 -13.55 -22.70 14.46
N VAL A 777 -12.62 -22.04 13.76
CA VAL A 777 -11.84 -20.95 14.31
C VAL A 777 -12.60 -19.64 14.17
N THR A 778 -12.68 -18.88 15.26
CA THR A 778 -13.27 -17.55 15.28
C THR A 778 -12.35 -16.57 15.98
N LEU A 779 -12.25 -15.36 15.45
CA LEU A 779 -11.49 -14.27 16.03
C LEU A 779 -12.44 -13.18 16.49
N ALA A 780 -12.15 -12.54 17.62
CA ALA A 780 -13.02 -11.53 18.18
C ALA A 780 -12.28 -10.56 19.10
N HIS A 781 -12.91 -9.42 19.36
CA HIS A 781 -12.58 -8.63 20.54
C HIS A 781 -13.85 -7.92 21.05
N SER A 782 -14.05 -7.90 22.36
CA SER A 782 -15.12 -7.13 23.01
C SER A 782 -14.62 -5.77 23.46
N GLY A 783 -15.51 -4.80 23.52
CA GLY A 783 -15.27 -3.52 24.17
C GLY A 783 -16.34 -3.26 25.22
N GLY A 784 -15.92 -2.70 26.35
CA GLY A 784 -16.79 -2.23 27.40
C GLY A 784 -16.16 -1.01 28.06
N LEU A 785 -16.96 0.04 28.23
CA LEU A 785 -16.60 1.25 28.97
C LEU A 785 -17.86 1.80 29.66
N PRO A 786 -17.72 2.71 30.63
CA PRO A 786 -18.83 3.56 31.02
C PRO A 786 -19.48 4.21 29.79
N GLY A 787 -20.78 4.04 29.66
CA GLY A 787 -21.60 4.51 28.54
C GLY A 787 -21.65 3.61 27.31
N PHE A 788 -20.78 2.60 27.14
CA PHE A 788 -20.67 1.87 25.86
C PHE A 788 -20.37 0.37 26.01
N GLY A 789 -20.82 -0.41 25.03
CA GLY A 789 -20.44 -1.80 24.85
C GLY A 789 -20.43 -2.18 23.38
N SER A 790 -19.48 -3.02 22.98
CA SER A 790 -19.21 -3.32 21.59
C SER A 790 -18.62 -4.72 21.41
N HIS A 791 -18.81 -5.31 20.24
CA HIS A 791 -18.18 -6.57 19.88
C HIS A 791 -18.03 -6.70 18.38
N TYR A 792 -16.97 -7.39 17.96
CA TYR A 792 -16.92 -7.98 16.64
C TYR A 792 -16.37 -9.40 16.73
N ARG A 793 -16.88 -10.26 15.85
CA ARG A 793 -16.41 -11.63 15.66
C ARG A 793 -16.36 -11.95 14.18
N PHE A 794 -15.32 -12.62 13.72
CA PHE A 794 -15.16 -12.99 12.33
C PHE A 794 -14.46 -14.34 12.15
N LEU A 795 -14.71 -14.96 11.00
CA LEU A 795 -14.31 -16.31 10.65
C LEU A 795 -13.52 -16.25 9.34
N PRO A 796 -12.17 -16.22 9.39
CA PRO A 796 -11.35 -16.09 8.18
C PRO A 796 -11.62 -17.17 7.13
N ASP A 797 -11.78 -18.42 7.57
CA ASP A 797 -12.08 -19.56 6.70
C ASP A 797 -13.46 -19.47 6.06
N TYR A 798 -14.38 -18.72 6.65
CA TYR A 798 -15.73 -18.55 6.13
C TYR A 798 -15.96 -17.18 5.50
N GLY A 799 -15.03 -16.22 5.59
CA GLY A 799 -15.23 -14.89 5.01
C GLY A 799 -16.40 -14.12 5.61
N VAL A 800 -16.81 -14.44 6.84
CA VAL A 800 -17.96 -13.84 7.51
C VAL A 800 -17.54 -13.10 8.77
N GLY A 801 -18.19 -11.99 9.07
CA GLY A 801 -18.04 -11.27 10.33
C GLY A 801 -19.35 -10.68 10.82
N VAL A 802 -19.44 -10.43 12.13
CA VAL A 802 -20.56 -9.72 12.77
C VAL A 802 -19.96 -8.64 13.67
N ILE A 803 -20.49 -7.43 13.58
CA ILE A 803 -20.08 -6.26 14.37
C ILE A 803 -21.32 -5.72 15.07
N ALA A 804 -21.21 -5.30 16.32
CA ALA A 804 -22.27 -4.59 17.04
C ALA A 804 -21.72 -3.51 17.97
N PHE A 805 -22.36 -2.34 17.99
CA PHE A 805 -22.07 -1.22 18.90
C PHE A 805 -23.32 -0.80 19.65
N ALA A 806 -23.18 -0.50 20.93
CA ALA A 806 -24.26 -0.10 21.81
C ALA A 806 -23.81 1.04 22.74
N ASN A 807 -24.69 1.99 23.02
CA ASN A 807 -24.43 3.14 23.88
C ASN A 807 -25.00 2.96 25.30
N ARG A 808 -24.77 1.77 25.88
CA ARG A 808 -25.06 1.48 27.29
C ARG A 808 -23.79 0.97 28.00
N THR A 809 -23.56 1.46 29.22
CA THR A 809 -22.46 1.07 30.11
C THR A 809 -22.28 -0.45 30.14
N TYR A 810 -21.14 -0.92 29.63
CA TYR A 810 -20.79 -2.34 29.58
C TYR A 810 -21.86 -3.23 28.91
N ALA A 811 -22.51 -2.75 27.85
CA ALA A 811 -23.49 -3.55 27.10
C ALA A 811 -22.86 -4.87 26.59
N PRO A 812 -23.43 -6.04 26.92
CA PRO A 812 -22.82 -7.33 26.59
C PRO A 812 -23.10 -7.72 25.13
N ALA A 813 -22.48 -7.03 24.17
CA ALA A 813 -22.67 -7.27 22.74
C ALA A 813 -22.08 -8.61 22.23
N GLY A 814 -21.27 -9.30 23.04
CA GLY A 814 -20.66 -10.59 22.69
C GLY A 814 -21.66 -11.74 22.45
N PRO A 815 -22.52 -12.08 23.44
CA PRO A 815 -23.53 -13.11 23.30
C PRO A 815 -24.41 -13.03 22.03
N PRO A 816 -25.05 -11.89 21.66
CA PRO A 816 -25.84 -11.84 20.43
C PRO A 816 -24.98 -12.01 19.17
N CYS A 817 -23.75 -11.49 19.13
CA CYS A 817 -22.84 -11.72 18.00
C CYS A 817 -22.43 -13.20 17.87
N ASN A 818 -22.17 -13.90 18.97
CA ASN A 818 -21.88 -15.34 18.93
C ASN A 818 -23.06 -16.14 18.36
N LYS A 819 -24.26 -15.86 18.87
CA LYS A 819 -25.49 -16.51 18.39
C LYS A 819 -25.77 -16.18 16.91
N ALA A 820 -25.47 -14.97 16.46
CA ALA A 820 -25.56 -14.60 15.05
C ALA A 820 -24.62 -15.42 14.16
N ILE A 821 -23.37 -15.65 14.60
CA ILE A 821 -22.43 -16.53 13.91
C ILE A 821 -22.95 -17.96 13.84
N ASP A 822 -23.46 -18.51 14.95
CA ASP A 822 -24.00 -19.87 14.96
C ASP A 822 -25.23 -19.99 14.03
N ILE A 823 -26.10 -18.96 13.96
CA ILE A 823 -27.23 -18.93 13.00
C ILE A 823 -26.72 -18.93 11.55
N LEU A 824 -25.68 -18.14 11.25
CA LEU A 824 -25.09 -18.11 9.91
C LEU A 824 -24.48 -19.47 9.52
N LEU A 825 -23.81 -20.15 10.45
CA LEU A 825 -23.22 -21.47 10.26
C LEU A 825 -24.27 -22.57 10.12
N GLU A 826 -25.18 -22.69 11.09
CA GLU A 826 -26.08 -23.84 11.22
C GLU A 826 -27.34 -23.70 10.37
N HIS A 827 -27.96 -22.52 10.33
CA HIS A 827 -29.16 -22.28 9.53
C HIS A 827 -28.84 -21.71 8.14
N GLY A 828 -27.83 -20.84 8.05
CA GLY A 828 -27.34 -20.32 6.77
C GLY A 828 -26.51 -21.33 5.97
N GLY A 829 -26.05 -22.41 6.60
CA GLY A 829 -25.35 -23.52 5.92
C GLY A 829 -24.09 -23.08 5.18
N ILE A 830 -23.42 -22.03 5.64
CA ILE A 830 -22.22 -21.48 5.00
C ILE A 830 -21.06 -22.49 5.12
N GLN A 831 -20.31 -22.63 4.04
CA GLN A 831 -19.15 -23.52 3.97
C GLN A 831 -17.84 -22.72 4.05
N PRO A 832 -16.73 -23.34 4.51
CA PRO A 832 -15.42 -22.71 4.46
C PRO A 832 -14.93 -22.51 3.01
N ARG A 833 -13.92 -21.66 2.84
CA ARG A 833 -13.22 -21.42 1.57
C ARG A 833 -12.64 -22.72 1.05
N ALA A 834 -12.70 -22.92 -0.27
CA ALA A 834 -12.07 -24.08 -0.87
C ALA A 834 -10.55 -23.89 -0.92
N ILE A 835 -9.81 -24.94 -0.58
CA ILE A 835 -8.35 -24.96 -0.81
C ILE A 835 -8.14 -25.16 -2.32
N VAL A 836 -7.36 -24.28 -2.93
CA VAL A 836 -6.98 -24.41 -4.35
C VAL A 836 -6.01 -25.57 -4.49
N VAL A 837 -6.32 -26.50 -5.38
CA VAL A 837 -5.47 -27.66 -5.71
C VAL A 837 -4.21 -27.16 -6.40
N SER A 838 -3.03 -27.59 -5.94
CA SER A 838 -1.77 -27.28 -6.61
C SER A 838 -1.63 -28.09 -7.90
N SER A 839 -0.96 -27.53 -8.91
CA SER A 839 -0.72 -28.22 -10.18
C SER A 839 0.03 -29.55 -10.01
N ILE A 840 0.96 -29.62 -9.05
CA ILE A 840 1.70 -30.85 -8.75
C ILE A 840 0.82 -31.90 -8.08
N LEU A 841 -0.07 -31.51 -7.16
CA LEU A 841 -0.99 -32.43 -6.51
C LEU A 841 -1.97 -33.03 -7.52
N GLU A 842 -2.49 -32.21 -8.44
CA GLU A 842 -3.34 -32.67 -9.53
C GLU A 842 -2.60 -33.61 -10.49
N THR A 843 -1.36 -33.27 -10.85
CA THR A 843 -0.51 -34.10 -11.71
C THR A 843 -0.27 -35.48 -11.07
N ARG A 844 0.07 -35.52 -9.78
CA ARG A 844 0.34 -36.77 -9.06
C ARG A 844 -0.91 -37.61 -8.85
N ALA A 845 -2.07 -36.99 -8.61
CA ALA A 845 -3.33 -37.74 -8.54
C ALA A 845 -3.64 -38.46 -9.86
N ARG A 846 -3.42 -37.81 -11.00
CA ARG A 846 -3.61 -38.42 -12.33
C ARG A 846 -2.68 -39.61 -12.54
N GLN A 847 -1.39 -39.41 -12.24
CA GLN A 847 -0.39 -40.47 -12.36
C GLN A 847 -0.63 -41.63 -11.38
N LEU A 848 -1.12 -41.36 -10.16
CA LEU A 848 -1.55 -42.40 -9.23
C LEU A 848 -2.76 -43.18 -9.76
N GLY A 849 -3.72 -42.50 -10.39
CA GLY A 849 -4.87 -43.15 -11.03
C GLY A 849 -4.45 -44.15 -12.12
N GLU A 850 -3.38 -43.84 -12.87
CA GLU A 850 -2.75 -44.74 -13.84
C GLU A 850 -1.97 -45.87 -13.16
N LEU A 851 -1.14 -45.51 -12.17
CA LEU A 851 -0.26 -46.44 -11.46
C LEU A 851 -1.05 -47.56 -10.77
N LEU A 852 -2.17 -47.24 -10.12
CA LEU A 852 -2.94 -48.21 -9.32
C LEU A 852 -3.48 -49.40 -10.14
N GLY A 853 -3.62 -49.25 -11.45
CA GLY A 853 -4.05 -50.30 -12.36
C GLY A 853 -2.92 -51.11 -13.00
N SER A 854 -1.72 -50.54 -13.14
CA SER A 854 -0.60 -51.15 -13.89
C SER A 854 0.59 -51.51 -13.00
N TRP A 855 0.89 -50.69 -11.99
CA TRP A 855 2.16 -50.69 -11.25
C TRP A 855 3.38 -50.72 -12.17
N ASP A 856 3.34 -49.96 -13.27
CA ASP A 856 4.44 -49.81 -14.22
C ASP A 856 5.73 -49.35 -13.52
N SER A 857 6.87 -50.00 -13.83
CA SER A 857 8.14 -49.71 -13.16
C SER A 857 8.68 -48.32 -13.50
N GLY A 858 8.56 -47.88 -14.76
CA GLY A 858 9.03 -46.55 -15.16
C GLY A 858 8.24 -45.44 -14.49
N LEU A 859 6.93 -45.63 -14.32
CA LEU A 859 6.09 -44.70 -13.59
C LEU A 859 6.42 -44.71 -12.08
N CYS A 860 6.65 -45.88 -11.48
CA CYS A 860 7.09 -46.00 -10.08
C CYS A 860 8.34 -45.16 -9.80
N ASP A 861 9.39 -45.32 -10.61
CA ASP A 861 10.68 -44.64 -10.41
C ASP A 861 10.55 -43.10 -10.48
N ASN A 862 9.61 -42.62 -11.30
CA ASN A 862 9.36 -41.21 -11.53
C ASN A 862 8.50 -40.54 -10.45
N ILE A 863 7.53 -41.26 -9.87
CA ILE A 863 6.51 -40.64 -9.03
C ILE A 863 6.54 -41.10 -7.57
N LEU A 864 7.21 -42.20 -7.22
CA LEU A 864 7.29 -42.70 -5.84
C LEU A 864 8.59 -42.25 -5.17
N ALA A 865 8.52 -41.93 -3.89
CA ALA A 865 9.71 -41.64 -3.08
C ALA A 865 10.64 -42.88 -3.00
N GLU A 866 11.95 -42.65 -2.85
CA GLU A 866 12.95 -43.73 -2.83
C GLU A 866 12.71 -44.79 -1.74
N ASN A 867 12.08 -44.38 -0.63
CA ASN A 867 11.76 -45.23 0.51
C ASN A 867 10.32 -45.76 0.51
N PHE A 868 9.50 -45.44 -0.50
CA PHE A 868 8.07 -45.80 -0.52
C PHE A 868 7.82 -47.30 -0.33
N PHE A 869 8.67 -48.16 -0.93
CA PHE A 869 8.53 -49.62 -0.82
C PHE A 869 9.10 -50.21 0.47
N LEU A 870 9.77 -49.40 1.30
CA LEU A 870 10.24 -49.83 2.63
C LEU A 870 9.08 -49.83 3.65
N ASP A 871 8.10 -48.95 3.48
CA ASP A 871 6.91 -48.90 4.34
C ASP A 871 5.93 -50.04 4.03
N LYS A 872 5.83 -50.43 2.76
CA LYS A 872 5.05 -51.59 2.31
C LYS A 872 5.58 -52.14 0.99
N SER A 873 5.74 -53.46 0.92
CA SER A 873 6.32 -54.14 -0.23
C SER A 873 5.52 -53.88 -1.52
N ARG A 874 6.20 -53.95 -2.68
CA ARG A 874 5.56 -53.78 -3.98
C ARG A 874 4.48 -54.83 -4.19
N GLU A 875 4.73 -56.07 -3.80
CA GLU A 875 3.78 -57.19 -3.91
C GLU A 875 2.49 -56.90 -3.13
N ASP A 876 2.62 -56.39 -1.90
CA ASP A 876 1.46 -56.06 -1.06
C ASP A 876 0.69 -54.85 -1.58
N TRP A 877 1.38 -53.88 -2.18
CA TRP A 877 0.75 -52.72 -2.82
C TRP A 877 -0.05 -53.11 -4.06
N VAL A 878 0.54 -53.96 -4.92
CA VAL A 878 -0.14 -54.53 -6.11
C VAL A 878 -1.37 -55.33 -5.68
N LYS A 879 -1.25 -56.15 -4.62
CA LYS A 879 -2.37 -56.92 -4.08
C LYS A 879 -3.47 -56.00 -3.55
N ALA A 880 -3.12 -55.02 -2.73
CA ALA A 880 -4.08 -54.09 -2.13
C ALA A 880 -4.83 -53.26 -3.19
N SER A 881 -4.14 -52.75 -4.21
CA SER A 881 -4.80 -51.98 -5.28
C SER A 881 -5.74 -52.84 -6.11
N LYS A 882 -5.34 -54.08 -6.46
CA LYS A 882 -6.20 -55.04 -7.17
C LYS A 882 -7.46 -55.36 -6.38
N GLU A 883 -7.35 -55.64 -5.09
CA GLU A 883 -8.49 -55.94 -4.22
C GLU A 883 -9.45 -54.75 -4.11
N ALA A 884 -8.93 -53.53 -3.92
CA ALA A 884 -9.74 -52.31 -3.83
C ALA A 884 -10.49 -52.02 -5.15
N LEU A 885 -9.79 -52.11 -6.29
CA LEU A 885 -10.36 -51.88 -7.61
C LEU A 885 -11.38 -52.97 -7.99
N ALA A 886 -11.13 -54.23 -7.64
CA ALA A 886 -12.08 -55.33 -7.86
C ALA A 886 -13.40 -55.12 -7.12
N LYS A 887 -13.34 -54.64 -5.87
CA LYS A 887 -14.54 -54.26 -5.08
C LYS A 887 -15.33 -53.14 -5.76
N ALA A 888 -14.65 -52.11 -6.27
CA ALA A 888 -15.28 -51.01 -7.02
C ALA A 888 -15.85 -51.43 -8.39
N GLY A 889 -15.31 -52.49 -9.00
CA GLY A 889 -15.66 -52.94 -10.35
C GLY A 889 -15.04 -52.05 -11.43
N LYS A 890 -15.52 -52.17 -12.68
CA LYS A 890 -14.98 -51.38 -13.81
C LYS A 890 -15.00 -49.89 -13.49
N ILE A 891 -13.81 -49.28 -13.43
CA ILE A 891 -13.63 -47.84 -13.18
C ILE A 891 -14.21 -47.07 -14.37
N LYS A 892 -15.05 -46.08 -14.05
CA LYS A 892 -15.75 -45.22 -15.00
C LYS A 892 -15.14 -43.83 -15.09
N SER A 893 -14.61 -43.33 -13.97
CA SER A 893 -14.03 -41.98 -13.89
C SER A 893 -13.10 -41.85 -12.69
N VAL A 894 -12.08 -41.00 -12.81
CA VAL A 894 -11.31 -40.48 -11.70
C VAL A 894 -11.86 -39.09 -11.36
N GLY A 895 -12.27 -38.89 -10.11
CA GLY A 895 -12.82 -37.63 -9.63
C GLY A 895 -11.73 -36.56 -9.42
N PRO A 896 -12.14 -35.29 -9.21
CA PRO A 896 -11.20 -34.23 -8.90
C PRO A 896 -10.50 -34.47 -7.55
N VAL A 897 -9.34 -33.85 -7.38
CA VAL A 897 -8.62 -33.86 -6.10
C VAL A 897 -9.33 -32.96 -5.09
N ASN A 898 -9.51 -33.48 -3.89
CA ASN A 898 -9.87 -32.73 -2.70
C ASN A 898 -8.59 -32.47 -1.88
N PRO A 899 -8.03 -31.26 -1.92
CA PRO A 899 -6.76 -30.96 -1.27
C PRO A 899 -6.94 -30.76 0.23
N GLU A 900 -6.05 -31.32 1.03
CA GLU A 900 -5.88 -30.99 2.44
C GLU A 900 -4.89 -29.84 2.62
N ASN A 901 -3.86 -29.80 1.77
CA ASN A 901 -2.93 -28.70 1.60
C ASN A 901 -2.32 -28.78 0.19
N GLN A 902 -1.23 -28.04 -0.07
CA GLN A 902 -0.62 -27.97 -1.40
C GLN A 902 0.11 -29.25 -1.84
N LEU A 903 0.39 -30.19 -0.91
CA LEU A 903 1.14 -31.43 -1.14
C LEU A 903 0.45 -32.69 -0.59
N ARG A 904 -0.80 -32.56 -0.13
CA ARG A 904 -1.60 -33.69 0.38
C ARG A 904 -3.05 -33.54 -0.03
N GLY A 905 -3.68 -34.63 -0.41
CA GLY A 905 -5.10 -34.64 -0.74
C GLY A 905 -5.66 -36.03 -0.97
N THR A 906 -6.94 -36.05 -1.31
CA THR A 906 -7.69 -37.28 -1.63
C THR A 906 -8.33 -37.15 -3.00
N PHE A 907 -8.43 -38.22 -3.78
CA PHE A 907 -9.30 -38.27 -4.96
C PHE A 907 -10.06 -39.59 -5.01
N ALA A 908 -11.15 -39.65 -5.79
CA ALA A 908 -12.01 -40.82 -5.84
C ALA A 908 -12.00 -41.51 -7.21
N MET A 909 -11.64 -42.79 -7.27
CA MET A 909 -11.79 -43.63 -8.45
C MET A 909 -13.16 -44.30 -8.43
N ARG A 910 -14.10 -43.85 -9.28
CA ARG A 910 -15.49 -44.34 -9.27
C ARG A 910 -15.66 -45.53 -10.20
N GLY A 911 -16.13 -46.65 -9.67
CA GLY A 911 -16.43 -47.87 -10.41
C GLY A 911 -17.92 -48.20 -10.48
N ALA A 912 -18.26 -49.31 -11.14
CA ALA A 912 -19.64 -49.75 -11.33
C ALA A 912 -20.38 -50.11 -10.01
N ARG A 913 -19.66 -50.57 -8.98
CA ARG A 913 -20.22 -51.07 -7.70
C ARG A 913 -19.89 -50.21 -6.47
N GLY A 914 -19.03 -49.20 -6.62
CA GLY A 914 -18.61 -48.32 -5.53
C GLY A 914 -17.50 -47.37 -5.99
N ARG A 915 -16.73 -46.81 -5.07
CA ARG A 915 -15.53 -46.01 -5.37
C ARG A 915 -14.36 -46.41 -4.47
N VAL A 916 -13.14 -46.15 -4.92
CA VAL A 916 -11.94 -46.20 -4.07
C VAL A 916 -11.51 -44.76 -3.81
N ASP A 917 -11.53 -44.35 -2.55
CA ASP A 917 -10.97 -43.07 -2.12
C ASP A 917 -9.47 -43.28 -1.90
N VAL A 918 -8.67 -42.48 -2.60
CA VAL A 918 -7.21 -42.54 -2.64
C VAL A 918 -6.66 -41.31 -1.95
N HIS A 919 -6.11 -41.48 -0.76
CA HIS A 919 -5.38 -40.42 -0.06
C HIS A 919 -3.89 -40.54 -0.37
N PHE A 920 -3.19 -39.41 -0.51
CA PHE A 920 -1.76 -39.40 -0.80
C PHE A 920 -1.05 -38.15 -0.27
N THR A 921 0.20 -38.33 0.16
CA THR A 921 1.11 -37.26 0.59
C THR A 921 2.33 -37.21 -0.33
N LEU A 922 2.76 -35.99 -0.71
CA LEU A 922 3.94 -35.76 -1.53
C LEU A 922 5.16 -35.31 -0.71
N THR A 923 6.38 -35.62 -1.18
CA THR A 923 7.67 -35.24 -0.58
C THR A 923 7.96 -33.74 -0.73
N PRO A 924 8.86 -33.17 0.10
CA PRO A 924 9.26 -31.77 0.01
C PRO A 924 10.36 -31.50 -1.05
N GLU A 925 10.65 -32.45 -1.93
CA GLU A 925 11.69 -32.31 -2.96
C GLU A 925 11.24 -31.33 -4.07
N LYS A 926 12.19 -30.85 -4.89
CA LYS A 926 11.92 -29.90 -5.99
C LYS A 926 10.83 -30.40 -6.95
N ILE A 927 10.76 -31.71 -7.15
CA ILE A 927 9.71 -32.38 -7.94
C ILE A 927 9.00 -33.38 -7.02
N PRO A 928 7.99 -32.93 -6.25
CA PRO A 928 7.34 -33.76 -5.22
C PRO A 928 6.95 -35.15 -5.72
N LYS A 929 7.31 -36.20 -4.98
CA LYS A 929 6.98 -37.61 -5.23
C LYS A 929 6.04 -38.12 -4.15
N VAL A 930 5.30 -39.20 -4.43
CA VAL A 930 4.39 -39.83 -3.48
C VAL A 930 5.20 -40.57 -2.42
N GLN A 931 5.06 -40.15 -1.17
CA GLN A 931 5.67 -40.79 0.00
C GLN A 931 4.67 -41.62 0.81
N GLU A 932 3.39 -41.31 0.72
CA GLU A 932 2.33 -41.99 1.46
C GLU A 932 1.12 -42.17 0.54
N LEU A 933 0.45 -43.32 0.67
CA LEU A 933 -0.70 -43.68 -0.14
C LEU A 933 -1.65 -44.53 0.70
N ASP A 934 -2.93 -44.21 0.71
CA ASP A 934 -3.97 -45.00 1.36
C ASP A 934 -5.15 -45.25 0.42
N LEU A 935 -5.68 -46.47 0.44
CA LEU A 935 -6.77 -46.92 -0.43
C LEU A 935 -7.97 -47.38 0.41
N ASN A 936 -9.09 -46.68 0.31
CA ASN A 936 -10.31 -47.03 1.02
C ASN A 936 -11.48 -47.29 0.07
N PHE A 937 -12.08 -48.49 0.13
CA PHE A 937 -13.25 -48.82 -0.69
C PHE A 937 -14.55 -48.36 -0.01
N VAL A 938 -15.35 -47.60 -0.76
CA VAL A 938 -16.68 -47.14 -0.33
C VAL A 938 -17.76 -47.76 -1.24
N PRO A 939 -18.66 -48.61 -0.70
CA PRO A 939 -19.73 -49.22 -1.49
C PRO A 939 -20.78 -48.19 -1.91
N LYS A 940 -21.41 -48.40 -3.07
CA LYS A 940 -22.43 -47.49 -3.62
C LYS A 940 -23.62 -47.25 -2.67
N SER A 941 -23.93 -48.19 -1.79
CA SER A 941 -24.99 -48.08 -0.77
C SER A 941 -24.73 -47.01 0.29
N ARG A 942 -23.48 -46.52 0.41
CA ARG A 942 -23.07 -45.46 1.33
C ARG A 942 -22.92 -44.09 0.65
N PHE A 943 -23.29 -43.96 -0.63
CA PHE A 943 -23.28 -42.65 -1.29
C PHE A 943 -24.42 -41.79 -0.74
N PRO A 944 -24.20 -40.48 -0.51
CA PRO A 944 -25.29 -39.55 -0.19
C PRO A 944 -26.36 -39.66 -1.29
N ARG A 945 -27.62 -39.82 -0.90
CA ARG A 945 -28.76 -39.90 -1.83
C ARG A 945 -29.02 -38.56 -2.49
#